data_AF-A0AAE1YA15-F1
#
_entry.id   AF-A0AAE1YA15-F1
#
_cell.length_a   1.000
_cell.length_b   1.000
_cell.length_c   1.000
_cell.angle_alpha   90.00
_cell.angle_beta   90.00
_cell.angle_gamma   90.00
#
_symmetry.space_group_name_H-M   'P 1'
#
loop_
_entity.id
_entity.type
_entity.pdbx_description
1 polymer ?
#
loop_
_entity_poly.entity_id
_entity_poly.type
_entity_poly.pdbx_seq_one_letter_code
_entity_poly.pdbx_strand_id
1 'polypeptide(L)'
;MAPNTVVVTLERPENISLIEMNGSGSMFQEKEKSASTKQFTWLLLLKFQRILAFFPWVAMRLWSVFGSIKKRVASSDPNEEDPRYRGRLYRFIKGFLAVSLMALVIEIFAYLNKWDLSVMNPWEVQSLVQYSYMAWLSFRVDYVAPLIATLSKFCIVLFMIQSADRLVQCLGCFWIKYKRLKPVIEGEPYDIEDGTSFPMVLVQIPMCNEKEVFEQSIAAVCQLDWPKDRFLVQILDDSDDELCQHLIRDEVMSWKEKGVNIIYRHRFIRTGYKAGNLKSAMACDYVKDYEFVAIFDADFQPNPDFLKLTVPHFKGKPDVGLVQARWSFVNKDENLLTRLQNINLCFHFEVEQQVNGMFLNFFGFNGTAGVWRIKALEDSGGWLERTTVEDMDIAVRAHLNGWKFVFLNDVRVLCELPESYEAYKKQQHRWHSGPMQLFRLCLPSILTSKISAWKKANLIFLFFLLRKLILPFYSFTLFCIILPLTMFIPEAELPAWVICYVPITMSILNILPAPKAFPFLMPYLLFENTMSVTKFNAMISGLFQLGSAYEWVVTKKTGRASESDLLSLAERETKTMNEEKIQRRLSESGLEMLGKLNEINEQKAPIANKKKKNRIYRKELVLAFLLLTAAARSLLSAHGIHFYFLLFQGLSFLIVGLDLIGEQVNDPSLSVFKGYGLSKAAEEYLSSHGLKNAIYSIDASDVQDDLFGQLIMCPFRQPNSTKEKSSGKNHLEKRPLPELVGSASFAANPQIKHAKLDNFLQGPPISSYCSSCIVEFDGASKGNPGQAGAGAVLRAADGSMVFRLREGVGIATNNVAEYRGAILGLKYALQKGFKHIRIQGDSKLVCMQVQGLWKTKVQNMAELCKVAKELKDQFLSFQICHVEREYNTEADAQANLGIHLKNGEIQVECDMK
;
A
#
# COMPACT_ATOMS: atom_id res chain seq x y z
N MET A 1 14.35 17.99 -1.51
CA MET A 1 14.95 18.92 -2.48
C MET A 1 14.14 18.70 -3.75
N ALA A 2 13.33 19.68 -4.15
CA ALA A 2 12.68 19.65 -5.45
C ALA A 2 13.75 19.93 -6.53
N PRO A 3 13.66 19.35 -7.73
CA PRO A 3 14.55 19.73 -8.82
C PRO A 3 14.18 21.16 -9.25
N ASN A 4 15.13 22.08 -9.10
CA ASN A 4 15.01 23.41 -9.67
C ASN A 4 14.98 23.27 -11.20
N THR A 5 13.96 23.84 -11.84
CA THR A 5 13.92 24.06 -13.29
C THR A 5 15.03 25.05 -13.66
N VAL A 6 16.01 24.61 -14.45
CA VAL A 6 17.06 25.47 -15.00
C VAL A 6 16.78 25.62 -16.49
N VAL A 7 16.46 26.85 -16.91
CA VAL A 7 16.42 27.24 -18.33
C VAL A 7 17.78 27.86 -18.65
N VAL A 8 18.51 27.27 -19.61
CA VAL A 8 19.83 27.75 -20.04
C VAL A 8 19.70 28.43 -21.40
N THR A 9 20.05 29.72 -21.48
CA THR A 9 20.29 30.43 -22.74
C THR A 9 21.79 30.60 -22.94
N LEU A 10 22.29 30.17 -24.11
CA LEU A 10 23.71 30.24 -24.48
C LEU A 10 24.06 31.66 -24.98
N GLU A 11 25.00 32.34 -24.34
CA GLU A 11 25.71 33.48 -24.92
C GLU A 11 26.96 32.97 -25.66
N ARG A 12 27.18 33.48 -26.88
CA ARG A 12 28.29 33.10 -27.77
C ARG A 12 29.64 33.54 -27.16
N PRO A 13 30.69 32.69 -27.21
CA PRO A 13 32.06 33.17 -27.29
C PRO A 13 32.45 33.38 -28.76
N GLU A 14 32.82 34.61 -29.10
CA GLU A 14 33.59 34.90 -30.31
C GLU A 14 35.00 34.30 -30.17
N ASN A 15 35.54 33.83 -31.30
CA ASN A 15 36.88 33.24 -31.53
C ASN A 15 37.00 31.72 -31.40
N ILE A 16 36.81 31.04 -32.53
CA ILE A 16 37.59 29.84 -32.88
C ILE A 16 38.11 30.02 -34.31
N SER A 17 39.44 30.12 -34.43
CA SER A 17 40.17 30.17 -35.69
C SER A 17 40.13 28.81 -36.40
N LEU A 18 39.70 28.81 -37.67
CA LEU A 18 39.78 27.68 -38.58
C LEU A 18 41.24 27.27 -38.85
N ILE A 19 41.52 25.98 -38.73
CA ILE A 19 42.65 25.32 -39.40
C ILE A 19 42.05 24.29 -40.35
N GLU A 20 42.01 24.64 -41.64
CA GLU A 20 41.79 23.70 -42.74
C GLU A 20 43.06 22.88 -42.97
N MET A 21 42.92 21.56 -43.11
CA MET A 21 43.89 20.74 -43.83
C MET A 21 43.17 19.98 -44.95
N ASN A 22 43.37 20.47 -46.17
CA ASN A 22 43.12 19.73 -47.40
C ASN A 22 44.24 18.71 -47.65
N GLY A 23 43.86 17.54 -48.17
CA GLY A 23 44.81 16.50 -48.63
C GLY A 23 44.12 15.37 -49.39
N SER A 24 44.13 15.48 -50.72
CA SER A 24 43.57 14.59 -51.74
C SER A 24 44.41 13.34 -52.04
N GLY A 25 43.78 12.25 -52.52
CA GLY A 25 44.36 11.38 -53.57
C GLY A 25 44.26 9.84 -53.42
N SER A 26 43.29 9.24 -54.15
CA SER A 26 43.41 8.03 -55.01
C SER A 26 44.18 6.77 -54.54
N MET A 27 43.53 5.60 -54.48
CA MET A 27 43.56 4.54 -55.52
C MET A 27 43.00 3.18 -55.02
N PHE A 28 42.20 2.51 -55.87
CA PHE A 28 41.62 1.18 -55.69
C PHE A 28 42.67 0.05 -55.69
N GLN A 29 42.52 -0.97 -54.84
CA GLN A 29 42.88 -2.36 -55.19
C GLN A 29 42.07 -3.40 -54.38
N GLU A 30 41.43 -4.32 -55.10
CA GLU A 30 40.79 -5.55 -54.60
C GLU A 30 41.85 -6.58 -54.19
N LYS A 31 41.72 -7.23 -53.02
CA LYS A 31 41.53 -8.69 -52.88
C LYS A 31 41.62 -9.21 -51.44
N GLU A 32 40.81 -10.26 -51.25
CA GLU A 32 40.96 -11.41 -50.36
C GLU A 32 40.62 -11.32 -48.86
N LYS A 33 39.51 -12.00 -48.56
CA LYS A 33 39.05 -12.47 -47.24
C LYS A 33 40.15 -13.30 -46.57
N SER A 34 40.84 -12.71 -45.59
CA SER A 34 41.33 -13.47 -44.44
C SER A 34 40.66 -12.89 -43.19
N ALA A 35 39.78 -13.69 -42.57
CA ALA A 35 39.16 -13.36 -41.30
C ALA A 35 40.25 -13.33 -40.23
N SER A 36 40.68 -12.11 -39.89
CA SER A 36 41.83 -11.86 -39.04
C SER A 36 41.57 -12.29 -37.60
N THR A 37 42.40 -13.18 -37.09
CA THR A 37 42.57 -13.52 -35.67
C THR A 37 42.72 -12.28 -34.78
N LYS A 38 43.10 -11.13 -35.35
CA LYS A 38 43.18 -9.82 -34.68
C LYS A 38 41.80 -9.23 -34.33
N GLN A 39 40.76 -9.44 -35.13
CA GLN A 39 39.40 -8.96 -34.79
C GLN A 39 38.81 -9.74 -33.60
N PHE A 40 39.11 -11.03 -33.51
CA PHE A 40 38.65 -11.87 -32.40
C PHE A 40 39.39 -11.56 -31.10
N THR A 41 40.70 -11.31 -31.16
CA THR A 41 41.48 -10.82 -30.00
C THR A 41 41.04 -9.42 -29.59
N TRP A 42 40.70 -8.53 -30.52
CA TRP A 42 40.22 -7.17 -30.20
C TRP A 42 38.81 -7.19 -29.56
N LEU A 43 37.91 -8.07 -30.00
CA LEU A 43 36.62 -8.32 -29.35
C LEU A 43 36.75 -8.92 -27.94
N LEU A 44 37.72 -9.84 -27.76
CA LEU A 44 38.06 -10.37 -26.44
C LEU A 44 38.67 -9.30 -25.54
N LEU A 45 39.56 -8.45 -26.07
CA LEU A 45 40.16 -7.34 -25.34
C LEU A 45 39.12 -6.29 -24.94
N LEU A 46 38.16 -5.97 -25.80
CA LEU A 46 37.04 -5.09 -25.48
C LEU A 46 36.10 -5.68 -24.42
N LYS A 47 35.81 -6.99 -24.50
CA LYS A 47 35.07 -7.69 -23.44
C LYS A 47 35.85 -7.71 -22.12
N PHE A 48 37.17 -7.86 -22.19
CA PHE A 48 38.06 -7.85 -21.02
C PHE A 48 38.23 -6.45 -20.42
N GLN A 49 38.30 -5.39 -21.24
CA GLN A 49 38.26 -4.00 -20.79
C GLN A 49 36.91 -3.64 -20.16
N ARG A 50 35.78 -4.15 -20.69
CA ARG A 50 34.46 -4.04 -20.02
C ARG A 50 34.43 -4.73 -18.66
N ILE A 51 35.07 -5.89 -18.53
CA ILE A 51 35.20 -6.61 -17.25
C ILE A 51 36.16 -5.89 -16.30
N LEU A 52 37.22 -5.25 -16.80
CA LEU A 52 38.13 -4.45 -15.96
C LEU A 52 37.50 -3.14 -15.51
N ALA A 53 36.69 -2.48 -16.34
CA ALA A 53 35.90 -1.30 -15.98
C ALA A 53 34.76 -1.64 -14.99
N PHE A 54 34.34 -2.90 -14.91
CA PHE A 54 33.36 -3.38 -13.92
C PHE A 54 33.89 -3.30 -12.49
N PHE A 55 35.19 -3.53 -12.23
CA PHE A 55 35.73 -3.50 -10.87
C PHE A 55 35.75 -2.10 -10.23
N PRO A 56 36.22 -1.03 -10.91
CA PRO A 56 36.09 0.35 -10.42
C PRO A 56 34.63 0.77 -10.28
N TRP A 57 33.75 0.36 -11.19
CA TRP A 57 32.32 0.65 -11.12
C TRP A 57 31.65 -0.03 -9.91
N VAL A 58 31.97 -1.30 -9.65
CA VAL A 58 31.52 -2.03 -8.45
C VAL A 58 32.09 -1.38 -7.18
N ALA A 59 33.36 -0.99 -7.17
CA ALA A 59 33.99 -0.32 -6.04
C ALA A 59 33.35 1.05 -5.74
N MET A 60 33.07 1.87 -6.76
CA MET A 60 32.37 3.15 -6.62
C MET A 60 30.92 2.96 -6.15
N ARG A 61 30.20 1.96 -6.69
CA ARG A 61 28.85 1.59 -6.22
C ARG A 61 28.87 1.13 -4.76
N LEU A 62 29.83 0.29 -4.38
CA LEU A 62 30.01 -0.16 -2.99
C LEU A 62 30.34 1.01 -2.06
N TRP A 63 31.19 1.94 -2.48
CA TRP A 63 31.54 3.14 -1.71
C TRP A 63 30.36 4.10 -1.56
N SER A 64 29.58 4.29 -2.64
CA SER A 64 28.34 5.06 -2.62
C SER A 64 27.30 4.43 -1.67
N VAL A 65 27.13 3.10 -1.74
CA VAL A 65 26.28 2.34 -0.81
C VAL A 65 26.78 2.53 0.62
N PHE A 66 28.08 2.43 0.88
CA PHE A 66 28.65 2.64 2.21
C PHE A 66 28.43 4.07 2.73
N GLY A 67 28.54 5.08 1.86
CA GLY A 67 28.21 6.47 2.15
C GLY A 67 26.73 6.65 2.52
N SER A 68 25.82 6.02 1.76
CA SER A 68 24.38 6.00 2.05
C SER A 68 24.07 5.31 3.38
N ILE A 69 24.75 4.20 3.69
CA ILE A 69 24.63 3.48 4.96
C ILE A 69 25.05 4.38 6.13
N LYS A 70 26.24 4.99 6.06
CA LYS A 70 26.76 5.88 7.11
C LYS A 70 25.82 7.07 7.35
N LYS A 71 25.32 7.67 6.28
CA LYS A 71 24.35 8.78 6.35
C LYS A 71 23.03 8.35 7.00
N ARG A 72 22.52 7.15 6.68
CA ARG A 72 21.27 6.61 7.24
C ARG A 72 21.39 6.29 8.72
N VAL A 73 22.47 5.63 9.14
CA VAL A 73 22.74 5.33 10.55
C VAL A 73 22.89 6.61 11.37
N ALA A 74 23.49 7.66 10.81
CA ALA A 74 23.60 8.96 11.47
C ALA A 74 22.27 9.73 11.56
N SER A 75 21.33 9.49 10.62
CA SER A 75 20.06 10.21 10.53
C SER A 75 18.87 9.51 11.21
N SER A 76 19.03 8.28 11.68
CA SER A 76 17.94 7.49 12.26
C SER A 76 17.68 7.90 13.71
N ASP A 77 16.44 8.33 14.01
CA ASP A 77 16.00 8.58 15.37
C ASP A 77 15.68 7.24 16.09
N PRO A 78 16.38 6.88 17.19
CA PRO A 78 16.16 5.63 17.89
C PRO A 78 14.80 5.51 18.60
N ASN A 79 14.05 6.61 18.76
CA ASN A 79 12.79 6.68 19.52
C ASN A 79 11.50 6.67 18.67
N GLU A 80 11.58 6.73 17.33
CA GLU A 80 10.39 6.74 16.44
C GLU A 80 9.80 5.35 16.11
N GLU A 81 10.21 4.29 16.81
CA GLU A 81 9.64 2.96 16.60
C GLU A 81 8.35 2.73 17.38
N ASP A 82 7.33 2.27 16.66
CA ASP A 82 6.11 1.73 17.23
C ASP A 82 6.47 0.52 18.15
N PRO A 83 6.13 0.56 19.46
CA PRO A 83 6.45 -0.50 20.43
C PRO A 83 6.02 -1.91 20.00
N ARG A 84 5.04 -1.99 19.08
CA ARG A 84 4.50 -3.22 18.50
C ARG A 84 5.53 -4.07 17.75
N TYR A 85 6.66 -3.50 17.28
CA TYR A 85 7.70 -4.24 16.57
C TYR A 85 8.67 -5.03 17.50
N ARG A 86 8.65 -4.77 18.81
CA ARG A 86 9.38 -5.56 19.83
C ARG A 86 8.64 -6.87 20.20
N GLY A 87 8.20 -7.61 19.18
CA GLY A 87 7.48 -8.88 19.36
C GLY A 87 8.34 -10.01 19.95
N ARG A 88 7.69 -11.11 20.34
CA ARG A 88 8.36 -12.33 20.85
C ARG A 88 9.41 -12.86 19.87
N LEU A 89 9.11 -12.85 18.57
CA LEU A 89 10.02 -13.28 17.51
C LEU A 89 11.31 -12.45 17.48
N TYR A 90 11.23 -11.12 17.65
CA TYR A 90 12.41 -10.27 17.68
C TYR A 90 13.33 -10.60 18.86
N ARG A 91 12.75 -10.82 20.05
CA ARG A 91 13.51 -11.25 21.24
C ARG A 91 14.17 -12.61 21.03
N PHE A 92 13.47 -13.55 20.41
CA PHE A 92 14.01 -14.87 20.07
C PHE A 92 15.21 -14.76 19.11
N ILE A 93 15.07 -14.05 17.99
CA ILE A 93 16.16 -13.87 17.01
C ILE A 93 17.34 -13.15 17.64
N LYS A 94 17.11 -12.13 18.48
CA LYS A 94 18.17 -11.42 19.20
C LYS A 94 18.91 -12.34 20.18
N GLY A 95 18.18 -13.19 20.90
CA GLY A 95 18.77 -14.21 21.77
C GLY A 95 19.62 -15.21 20.98
N PHE A 96 19.11 -15.68 19.83
CA PHE A 96 19.83 -16.60 18.96
C PHE A 96 21.11 -15.98 18.39
N LEU A 97 21.08 -14.70 17.99
CA LEU A 97 22.27 -13.96 17.59
C LEU A 97 23.31 -13.89 18.72
N ALA A 98 22.88 -13.55 19.94
CA ALA A 98 23.78 -13.46 21.09
C ALA A 98 24.48 -14.81 21.38
N VAL A 99 23.72 -15.92 21.34
CA VAL A 99 24.27 -17.27 21.50
C VAL A 99 25.23 -17.62 20.35
N SER A 100 24.88 -17.28 19.11
CA SER A 100 25.72 -17.55 17.94
C SER A 100 27.05 -16.77 17.95
N LEU A 101 27.02 -15.52 18.41
CA LEU A 101 28.23 -14.71 18.58
C LEU A 101 29.12 -15.29 19.69
N MET A 102 28.53 -15.70 20.81
CA MET A 102 29.27 -16.35 21.90
C MET A 102 29.90 -17.67 21.43
N ALA A 103 29.15 -18.49 20.70
CA ALA A 103 29.66 -19.74 20.12
C ALA A 103 30.81 -19.49 19.14
N LEU A 104 30.68 -18.50 18.25
CA LEU A 104 31.75 -18.13 17.32
C LEU A 104 33.03 -17.69 18.04
N VAL A 105 32.93 -16.92 19.13
CA VAL A 105 34.09 -16.50 19.93
C VAL A 105 34.79 -17.70 20.57
N ILE A 106 34.01 -18.63 21.14
CA ILE A 106 34.55 -19.86 21.74
C ILE A 106 35.28 -20.70 20.67
N GLU A 107 34.70 -20.83 19.48
CA GLU A 107 35.31 -21.61 18.38
C GLU A 107 36.55 -20.94 17.79
N ILE A 108 36.60 -19.61 17.68
CA ILE A 108 37.81 -18.88 17.30
C ILE A 108 38.91 -19.13 18.34
N PHE A 109 38.59 -19.08 19.63
CA PHE A 109 39.55 -19.37 20.69
C PHE A 109 40.05 -20.82 20.63
N ALA A 110 39.14 -21.79 20.41
CA ALA A 110 39.50 -23.20 20.21
C ALA A 110 40.40 -23.40 18.97
N TYR A 111 40.08 -22.74 17.86
CA TYR A 111 40.86 -22.79 16.62
C TYR A 111 42.27 -22.21 16.80
N LEU A 112 42.39 -21.04 17.45
CA LEU A 112 43.70 -20.41 17.73
C LEU A 112 44.56 -21.28 18.65
N ASN A 113 43.94 -21.98 19.61
CA ASN A 113 44.62 -22.91 20.50
C ASN A 113 44.80 -24.33 19.92
N LYS A 114 44.41 -24.56 18.65
CA LYS A 114 44.48 -25.86 17.97
C LYS A 114 43.81 -27.00 18.76
N TRP A 115 42.71 -26.72 19.44
CA TRP A 115 41.90 -27.76 20.08
C TRP A 115 41.29 -28.61 18.98
N ASP A 116 41.85 -29.80 18.77
CA ASP A 116 41.43 -30.67 17.67
C ASP A 116 39.98 -31.14 17.91
N LEU A 117 39.09 -30.78 16.99
CA LEU A 117 37.64 -30.91 17.13
C LEU A 117 37.13 -32.35 17.05
N SER A 118 38.00 -33.31 16.71
CA SER A 118 37.60 -34.67 16.36
C SER A 118 38.05 -35.75 17.34
N VAL A 119 39.13 -35.57 18.09
CA VAL A 119 39.62 -36.56 19.06
C VAL A 119 40.46 -35.87 20.13
N MET A 120 39.92 -35.70 21.34
CA MET A 120 40.72 -35.39 22.52
C MET A 120 40.40 -36.45 23.58
N ASN A 121 41.42 -37.19 24.01
CA ASN A 121 41.23 -38.24 25.02
C ASN A 121 40.81 -37.60 26.36
N PRO A 122 39.89 -38.21 27.14
CA PRO A 122 39.42 -37.65 28.42
C PRO A 122 40.54 -37.33 29.43
N TRP A 123 41.70 -37.95 29.25
CA TRP A 123 42.86 -37.88 30.13
C TRP A 123 43.84 -36.72 29.82
N GLU A 124 43.63 -35.94 28.74
CA GLU A 124 44.49 -34.81 28.33
C GLU A 124 43.92 -33.41 28.68
N VAL A 125 42.84 -33.36 29.46
CA VAL A 125 42.14 -32.12 29.80
C VAL A 125 42.91 -31.36 30.90
N GLN A 126 43.55 -30.25 30.56
CA GLN A 126 44.35 -29.45 31.49
C GLN A 126 43.57 -28.29 32.15
N SER A 127 42.39 -27.92 31.64
CA SER A 127 41.61 -26.77 32.13
C SER A 127 40.09 -27.01 32.18
N LEU A 128 39.41 -26.32 33.12
CA LEU A 128 37.95 -26.34 33.26
C LEU A 128 37.21 -25.91 31.96
N VAL A 129 37.85 -25.04 31.15
CA VAL A 129 37.30 -24.56 29.88
C VAL A 129 37.35 -25.64 28.79
N GLN A 130 38.41 -26.45 28.76
CA GLN A 130 38.47 -27.62 27.87
C GLN A 130 37.43 -28.67 28.26
N TYR A 131 37.25 -28.93 29.57
CA TYR A 131 36.22 -29.85 30.06
C TYR A 131 34.81 -29.40 29.66
N SER A 132 34.48 -28.12 29.86
CA SER A 132 33.15 -27.59 29.50
C SER A 132 32.91 -27.61 27.99
N TYR A 133 33.95 -27.38 27.19
CA TYR A 133 33.88 -27.50 25.74
C TYR A 133 33.65 -28.94 25.28
N MET A 134 34.34 -29.93 25.86
CA MET A 134 34.11 -31.35 25.57
C MET A 134 32.71 -31.82 25.99
N ALA A 135 32.24 -31.40 27.17
CA ALA A 135 30.88 -31.68 27.63
C ALA A 135 29.82 -31.08 26.68
N TRP A 136 30.08 -29.88 26.15
CA TRP A 136 29.24 -29.26 25.13
C TRP A 136 29.23 -30.07 23.82
N LEU A 137 30.38 -30.56 23.33
CA LEU A 137 30.44 -31.38 22.12
C LEU A 137 29.63 -32.67 22.27
N SER A 138 29.77 -33.39 23.40
CA SER A 138 28.97 -34.59 23.67
C SER A 138 27.47 -34.27 23.74
N PHE A 139 27.08 -33.24 24.49
CA PHE A 139 25.67 -32.82 24.56
C PHE A 139 25.09 -32.43 23.20
N ARG A 140 25.89 -31.73 22.38
CA ARG A 140 25.51 -31.31 21.02
C ARG A 140 25.21 -32.51 20.14
N VAL A 141 26.09 -33.51 20.13
CA VAL A 141 25.96 -34.73 19.33
C VAL A 141 24.76 -35.57 19.78
N ASP A 142 24.61 -35.77 21.10
CA ASP A 142 23.63 -36.72 21.62
C ASP A 142 22.19 -36.17 21.63
N TYR A 143 22.01 -34.86 21.86
CA TYR A 143 20.68 -34.26 22.07
C TYR A 143 20.29 -33.20 21.05
N VAL A 144 21.22 -32.33 20.64
CA VAL A 144 20.89 -31.17 19.83
C VAL A 144 20.84 -31.52 18.34
N ALA A 145 21.86 -32.24 17.84
CA ALA A 145 21.96 -32.61 16.43
C ALA A 145 20.79 -33.50 15.94
N PRO A 146 20.34 -34.55 16.66
CA PRO A 146 19.22 -35.38 16.21
C PRO A 146 17.90 -34.61 16.11
N LEU A 147 17.68 -33.65 17.02
CA LEU A 147 16.49 -32.81 17.02
C LEU A 147 16.47 -31.86 15.81
N ILE A 148 17.61 -31.21 15.53
CA ILE A 148 17.75 -30.34 14.35
C ILE A 148 17.65 -31.15 13.06
N ALA A 149 18.28 -32.32 12.99
CA ALA A 149 18.21 -33.19 11.83
C ALA A 149 16.77 -33.65 11.54
N THR A 150 16.00 -33.98 12.58
CA THR A 150 14.58 -34.36 12.44
C THR A 150 13.74 -33.18 11.94
N LEU A 151 13.92 -32.00 12.53
CA LEU A 151 13.23 -30.78 12.09
C LEU A 151 13.61 -30.41 10.65
N SER A 152 14.89 -30.57 10.28
CA SER A 152 15.40 -30.31 8.94
C SER A 152 14.77 -31.25 7.92
N LYS A 153 14.73 -32.56 8.20
CA LYS A 153 14.06 -33.55 7.35
C LYS A 153 12.58 -33.21 7.15
N PHE A 154 11.88 -32.82 8.21
CA PHE A 154 10.49 -32.36 8.13
C PHE A 154 10.33 -31.13 7.22
N CYS A 155 11.15 -30.10 7.40
CA CYS A 155 11.14 -28.92 6.54
C CYS A 155 11.50 -29.23 5.09
N ILE A 156 12.43 -30.17 4.83
CA ILE A 156 12.80 -30.61 3.48
C ILE A 156 11.62 -31.29 2.80
N VAL A 157 10.89 -32.18 3.49
CA VAL A 157 9.69 -32.82 2.91
C VAL A 157 8.66 -31.77 2.51
N LEU A 158 8.38 -30.80 3.38
CA LEU A 158 7.47 -29.69 3.08
C LEU A 158 7.94 -28.86 1.89
N PHE A 159 9.24 -28.57 1.82
CA PHE A 159 9.85 -27.84 0.71
C PHE A 159 9.72 -28.61 -0.62
N MET A 160 9.89 -29.93 -0.60
CA MET A 160 9.73 -30.77 -1.78
C MET A 160 8.27 -30.85 -2.25
N ILE A 161 7.32 -30.91 -1.33
CA ILE A 161 5.88 -30.85 -1.67
C ILE A 161 5.55 -29.52 -2.36
N GLN A 162 6.02 -28.39 -1.82
CA GLN A 162 5.82 -27.08 -2.43
C GLN A 162 6.50 -26.98 -3.81
N SER A 163 7.68 -27.57 -3.96
CA SER A 163 8.42 -27.59 -5.23
C SER A 163 7.70 -28.41 -6.29
N ALA A 164 7.12 -29.55 -5.90
CA ALA A 164 6.31 -30.38 -6.79
C ALA A 164 5.04 -29.66 -7.27
N ASP A 165 4.31 -28.97 -6.37
CA ASP A 165 3.14 -28.16 -6.74
C ASP A 165 3.51 -27.07 -7.77
N ARG A 166 4.64 -26.37 -7.58
CA ARG A 166 5.13 -25.36 -8.52
C ARG A 166 5.46 -25.96 -9.89
N LEU A 167 6.12 -27.12 -9.92
CA LEU A 167 6.41 -27.83 -11.15
C LEU A 167 5.12 -28.23 -11.88
N VAL A 168 4.13 -28.79 -11.17
CA VAL A 168 2.83 -29.16 -11.73
C VAL A 168 2.12 -27.94 -12.33
N GLN A 169 2.15 -26.79 -11.67
CA GLN A 169 1.59 -25.54 -12.21
C GLN A 169 2.31 -25.08 -13.48
N CYS A 170 3.64 -25.14 -13.52
CA CYS A 170 4.41 -24.80 -14.72
C CYS A 170 4.08 -25.75 -15.88
N LEU A 171 3.99 -27.05 -15.61
CA LEU A 171 3.61 -28.05 -16.61
C LEU A 171 2.16 -27.83 -17.10
N GLY A 172 1.24 -27.50 -16.20
CA GLY A 172 -0.13 -27.14 -16.54
C GLY A 172 -0.21 -25.89 -17.44
N CYS A 173 0.54 -24.84 -17.11
CA CYS A 173 0.62 -23.64 -17.94
C CYS A 173 1.26 -23.92 -19.30
N PHE A 174 2.33 -24.72 -19.33
CA PHE A 174 2.94 -25.18 -20.59
C PHE A 174 1.94 -25.95 -21.44
N TRP A 175 1.16 -26.86 -20.84
CA TRP A 175 0.12 -27.61 -21.53
C TRP A 175 -0.98 -26.71 -22.10
N ILE A 176 -1.45 -25.73 -21.33
CA ILE A 176 -2.42 -24.70 -21.79
C ILE A 176 -1.87 -23.96 -23.01
N LYS A 177 -0.61 -23.51 -22.96
CA LYS A 177 0.04 -22.81 -24.08
C LYS A 177 0.24 -23.72 -25.29
N TYR A 178 0.69 -24.95 -25.08
CA TYR A 178 0.93 -25.95 -26.13
C TYR A 178 -0.36 -26.33 -26.86
N LYS A 179 -1.43 -26.61 -26.11
CA LYS A 179 -2.76 -26.93 -26.66
C LYS A 179 -3.59 -25.71 -27.05
N ARG A 180 -3.08 -24.49 -26.82
CA ARG A 180 -3.78 -23.21 -27.03
C ARG A 180 -5.18 -23.20 -26.40
N LEU A 181 -5.29 -23.73 -25.18
CA LEU A 181 -6.56 -23.76 -24.46
C LEU A 181 -6.93 -22.34 -24.06
N LYS A 182 -8.11 -21.90 -24.47
CA LYS A 182 -8.71 -20.62 -24.06
C LYS A 182 -10.14 -20.84 -23.59
N PRO A 183 -10.65 -20.03 -22.65
CA PRO A 183 -12.07 -20.04 -22.33
C PRO A 183 -12.90 -19.74 -23.58
N VAL A 184 -13.80 -20.66 -23.93
CA VAL A 184 -14.67 -20.53 -25.11
C VAL A 184 -15.87 -19.66 -24.76
N ILE A 185 -16.16 -18.68 -25.63
CA ILE A 185 -17.39 -17.88 -25.59
C ILE A 185 -18.46 -18.68 -26.33
N GLU A 186 -19.61 -18.89 -25.69
CA GLU A 186 -20.74 -19.59 -26.29
C GLU A 186 -21.80 -18.59 -26.76
N GLY A 187 -22.35 -18.84 -27.95
CA GLY A 187 -23.37 -18.00 -28.58
C GLY A 187 -22.80 -16.94 -29.52
N GLU A 188 -23.69 -16.29 -30.27
CA GLU A 188 -23.31 -15.23 -31.20
C GLU A 188 -22.82 -13.97 -30.46
N PRO A 189 -21.97 -13.15 -31.09
CA PRO A 189 -21.62 -11.83 -30.55
C PRO A 189 -22.86 -11.01 -30.20
N TYR A 190 -22.72 -10.04 -29.28
CA TYR A 190 -23.79 -9.07 -29.07
C TYR A 190 -24.00 -8.28 -30.35
N ASP A 191 -25.26 -8.15 -30.75
CA ASP A 191 -25.62 -7.36 -31.92
C ASP A 191 -25.45 -5.88 -31.57
N ILE A 192 -24.54 -5.21 -32.27
CA ILE A 192 -24.21 -3.80 -32.04
C ILE A 192 -25.39 -2.91 -32.46
N GLU A 193 -26.23 -3.36 -33.39
CA GLU A 193 -27.41 -2.64 -33.85
C GLU A 193 -28.60 -2.78 -32.89
N ASP A 194 -28.66 -3.88 -32.13
CA ASP A 194 -29.66 -4.10 -31.07
C ASP A 194 -29.06 -3.92 -29.66
N GLY A 195 -29.12 -2.68 -29.17
CA GLY A 195 -28.68 -2.32 -27.82
C GLY A 195 -29.38 -3.10 -26.69
N THR A 196 -30.54 -3.71 -26.93
CA THR A 196 -31.25 -4.51 -25.92
C THR A 196 -30.59 -5.86 -25.65
N SER A 197 -29.75 -6.33 -26.58
CA SER A 197 -29.01 -7.59 -26.46
C SER A 197 -27.92 -7.57 -25.38
N PHE A 198 -27.40 -6.39 -25.02
CA PHE A 198 -26.34 -6.20 -24.02
C PHE A 198 -26.90 -6.30 -22.61
N PRO A 199 -26.38 -7.11 -21.67
CA PRO A 199 -26.88 -7.13 -20.31
C PRO A 199 -26.58 -5.84 -19.53
N MET A 200 -27.35 -5.60 -18.46
CA MET A 200 -27.14 -4.46 -17.55
C MET A 200 -25.91 -4.73 -16.66
N VAL A 201 -24.93 -3.82 -16.69
CA VAL A 201 -23.65 -3.94 -15.95
C VAL A 201 -23.46 -2.78 -14.97
N LEU A 202 -23.22 -3.11 -13.71
CA LEU A 202 -22.80 -2.15 -12.68
C LEU A 202 -21.27 -2.09 -12.65
N VAL A 203 -20.67 -0.90 -12.52
CA VAL A 203 -19.22 -0.75 -12.34
C VAL A 203 -18.95 -0.01 -11.05
N GLN A 204 -18.19 -0.60 -10.14
CA GLN A 204 -17.91 -0.07 -8.80
C GLN A 204 -16.44 0.29 -8.64
N ILE A 205 -16.18 1.49 -8.10
CA ILE A 205 -14.84 1.97 -7.75
C ILE A 205 -14.81 2.41 -6.28
N PRO A 206 -14.42 1.53 -5.33
CA PRO A 206 -14.10 1.94 -3.96
C PRO A 206 -12.85 2.81 -3.88
N MET A 207 -12.99 3.95 -3.19
CA MET A 207 -11.94 4.94 -2.93
C MET A 207 -11.90 5.30 -1.43
N CYS A 208 -10.72 5.50 -0.87
CA CYS A 208 -10.42 6.03 0.46
C CYS A 208 -9.10 6.84 0.44
N ASN A 209 -9.21 8.17 0.27
CA ASN A 209 -8.11 9.15 0.28
C ASN A 209 -7.10 9.04 -0.88
N GLU A 210 -7.47 8.52 -2.05
CA GLU A 210 -6.58 8.40 -3.22
C GLU A 210 -6.58 9.64 -4.12
N LYS A 211 -6.08 10.75 -3.58
CA LYS A 211 -5.97 12.05 -4.28
C LYS A 211 -5.10 11.98 -5.55
N GLU A 212 -4.15 11.07 -5.59
CA GLU A 212 -3.17 11.00 -6.68
C GLU A 212 -3.66 10.21 -7.90
N VAL A 213 -4.72 9.40 -7.79
CA VAL A 213 -5.18 8.48 -8.87
C VAL A 213 -6.66 8.60 -9.24
N PHE A 214 -7.46 9.36 -8.47
CA PHE A 214 -8.93 9.37 -8.67
C PHE A 214 -9.36 9.77 -10.09
N GLU A 215 -8.75 10.82 -10.67
CA GLU A 215 -9.10 11.34 -12.00
C GLU A 215 -8.87 10.28 -13.08
N GLN A 216 -7.68 9.67 -13.09
CA GLN A 216 -7.29 8.66 -14.08
C GLN A 216 -8.20 7.42 -14.01
N SER A 217 -8.54 6.97 -12.81
CA SER A 217 -9.33 5.76 -12.60
C SER A 217 -10.81 5.98 -12.92
N ILE A 218 -11.38 7.13 -12.55
CA ILE A 218 -12.76 7.50 -12.93
C ILE A 218 -12.83 7.65 -14.45
N ALA A 219 -11.88 8.34 -15.07
CA ALA A 219 -11.83 8.51 -16.52
C ALA A 219 -11.75 7.18 -17.27
N ALA A 220 -10.91 6.24 -16.81
CA ALA A 220 -10.74 4.93 -17.45
C ALA A 220 -12.06 4.11 -17.45
N VAL A 221 -12.81 4.15 -16.34
CA VAL A 221 -14.10 3.44 -16.23
C VAL A 221 -15.21 4.15 -17.02
N CYS A 222 -15.25 5.49 -17.02
CA CYS A 222 -16.21 6.26 -17.81
C CYS A 222 -16.02 6.09 -19.33
N GLN A 223 -14.85 5.63 -19.77
CA GLN A 223 -14.50 5.36 -21.17
C GLN A 223 -14.74 3.91 -21.61
N LEU A 224 -15.34 3.07 -20.76
CA LEU A 224 -15.68 1.71 -21.15
C LEU A 224 -16.64 1.69 -22.34
N ASP A 225 -16.30 0.88 -23.34
CA ASP A 225 -17.05 0.69 -24.57
C ASP A 225 -18.21 -0.29 -24.32
N TRP A 226 -19.29 0.26 -23.77
CA TRP A 226 -20.55 -0.41 -23.49
C TRP A 226 -21.70 0.57 -23.72
N PRO A 227 -22.90 0.12 -24.15
CA PRO A 227 -24.01 1.04 -24.35
C PRO A 227 -24.32 1.84 -23.09
N LYS A 228 -24.37 3.18 -23.20
CA LYS A 228 -24.41 4.11 -22.05
C LYS A 228 -25.63 3.93 -21.13
N ASP A 229 -26.74 3.45 -21.69
CA ASP A 229 -27.98 3.11 -21.00
C ASP A 229 -27.96 1.71 -20.35
N ARG A 230 -26.94 0.89 -20.69
CA ARG A 230 -26.78 -0.49 -20.20
C ARG A 230 -25.70 -0.64 -19.14
N PHE A 231 -25.07 0.45 -18.69
CA PHE A 231 -24.22 0.42 -17.51
C PHE A 231 -24.35 1.64 -16.61
N LEU A 232 -23.93 1.47 -15.36
CA LEU A 232 -23.87 2.52 -14.34
C LEU A 232 -22.54 2.45 -13.61
N VAL A 233 -21.88 3.60 -13.47
CA VAL A 233 -20.66 3.74 -12.68
C VAL A 233 -21.01 4.23 -11.27
N GLN A 234 -20.54 3.52 -10.25
CA GLN A 234 -20.65 3.87 -8.84
C GLN A 234 -19.27 4.19 -8.28
N ILE A 235 -19.06 5.45 -7.90
CA ILE A 235 -17.88 5.86 -7.14
C ILE A 235 -18.23 5.78 -5.66
N LEU A 236 -17.52 4.90 -4.94
CA LEU A 236 -17.80 4.56 -3.55
C LEU A 236 -16.72 5.15 -2.66
N ASP A 237 -16.93 6.36 -2.16
CA ASP A 237 -15.95 7.17 -1.45
C ASP A 237 -16.06 7.01 0.08
N ASP A 238 -15.00 6.48 0.69
CA ASP A 238 -14.77 6.35 2.14
C ASP A 238 -13.72 7.36 2.65
N SER A 239 -13.34 8.37 1.86
CA SER A 239 -12.36 9.38 2.26
C SER A 239 -12.80 10.16 3.50
N ASP A 240 -11.89 10.41 4.45
CA ASP A 240 -12.13 11.32 5.60
C ASP A 240 -11.63 12.74 5.34
N ASP A 241 -10.83 12.93 4.30
CA ASP A 241 -10.30 14.22 3.89
C ASP A 241 -11.33 14.98 3.03
N GLU A 242 -11.87 16.07 3.55
CA GLU A 242 -12.89 16.89 2.88
C GLU A 242 -12.42 17.38 1.50
N LEU A 243 -11.14 17.76 1.37
CA LEU A 243 -10.60 18.21 0.08
C LEU A 243 -10.55 17.06 -0.92
N CYS A 244 -10.26 15.82 -0.47
CA CYS A 244 -10.35 14.64 -1.33
C CYS A 244 -11.79 14.39 -1.80
N GLN A 245 -12.76 14.48 -0.87
CA GLN A 245 -14.18 14.27 -1.18
C GLN A 245 -14.69 15.28 -2.22
N HIS A 246 -14.30 16.55 -2.08
CA HIS A 246 -14.64 17.60 -3.04
C HIS A 246 -14.09 17.31 -4.44
N LEU A 247 -12.80 16.97 -4.54
CA LEU A 247 -12.17 16.64 -5.83
C LEU A 247 -12.84 15.46 -6.54
N ILE A 248 -13.12 14.37 -5.81
CA ILE A 248 -13.78 13.19 -6.36
C ILE A 248 -15.21 13.54 -6.81
N ARG A 249 -15.94 14.33 -6.01
CA ARG A 249 -17.31 14.75 -6.34
C ARG A 249 -17.35 15.61 -7.60
N ASP A 250 -16.44 16.57 -7.72
CA ASP A 250 -16.37 17.48 -8.88
C ASP A 250 -16.07 16.71 -10.17
N GLU A 251 -15.15 15.73 -10.11
CA GLU A 251 -14.85 14.86 -11.25
C GLU A 251 -16.07 14.02 -11.67
N VAL A 252 -16.80 13.45 -10.70
CA VAL A 252 -18.04 12.73 -10.98
C VAL A 252 -19.09 13.63 -11.63
N MET A 253 -19.24 14.86 -11.16
CA MET A 253 -20.17 15.83 -11.75
C MET A 253 -19.77 16.19 -13.18
N SER A 254 -18.48 16.37 -13.47
CA SER A 254 -17.98 16.61 -14.83
C SER A 254 -18.34 15.47 -15.79
N TRP A 255 -18.17 14.21 -15.37
CA TRP A 255 -18.56 13.06 -16.19
C TRP A 255 -20.07 12.92 -16.36
N LYS A 256 -20.83 13.28 -15.34
CA LYS A 256 -22.29 13.30 -15.41
C LYS A 256 -22.78 14.35 -16.42
N GLU A 257 -22.19 15.54 -16.45
CA GLU A 257 -22.47 16.59 -17.44
C GLU A 257 -22.11 16.15 -18.87
N LYS A 258 -21.07 15.30 -19.03
CA LYS A 258 -20.72 14.65 -20.30
C LYS A 258 -21.68 13.53 -20.72
N GLY A 259 -22.76 13.30 -19.95
CA GLY A 259 -23.80 12.31 -20.25
C GLY A 259 -23.40 10.87 -19.93
N VAL A 260 -22.45 10.65 -19.02
CA VAL A 260 -22.15 9.31 -18.48
C VAL A 260 -23.08 9.02 -17.32
N ASN A 261 -23.61 7.80 -17.26
CA ASN A 261 -24.40 7.33 -16.13
C ASN A 261 -23.48 7.01 -14.94
N ILE A 262 -23.23 8.00 -14.09
CA ILE A 262 -22.33 7.91 -12.94
C ILE A 262 -22.97 8.47 -11.66
N ILE A 263 -22.72 7.80 -10.53
CA ILE A 263 -23.21 8.18 -9.21
C ILE A 263 -22.05 8.23 -8.23
N TYR A 264 -21.95 9.36 -7.52
CA TYR A 264 -21.08 9.52 -6.35
C TYR A 264 -21.82 9.05 -5.09
N ARG A 265 -21.17 8.21 -4.29
CA ARG A 265 -21.69 7.76 -2.98
C ARG A 265 -20.62 7.94 -1.93
N HIS A 266 -20.95 8.65 -0.87
CA HIS A 266 -20.10 8.78 0.31
C HIS A 266 -20.81 8.21 1.54
N ARG A 267 -20.09 7.44 2.35
CA ARG A 267 -20.63 6.86 3.59
C ARG A 267 -20.15 7.64 4.80
N PHE A 268 -21.10 8.16 5.57
CA PHE A 268 -20.79 8.84 6.83
C PHE A 268 -20.26 7.86 7.90
N ILE A 269 -20.77 6.62 7.91
CA ILE A 269 -20.36 5.55 8.83
C ILE A 269 -19.49 4.54 8.08
N ARG A 270 -18.17 4.57 8.35
CA ARG A 270 -17.16 3.73 7.70
C ARG A 270 -16.97 2.37 8.37
N THR A 271 -18.05 1.63 8.58
CA THR A 271 -17.96 0.25 9.09
C THR A 271 -17.55 -0.71 7.96
N GLY A 272 -16.69 -1.67 8.30
CA GLY A 272 -16.35 -2.79 7.42
C GLY A 272 -15.38 -2.48 6.28
N TYR A 273 -14.71 -1.32 6.28
CA TYR A 273 -13.77 -0.89 5.23
C TYR A 273 -14.38 -1.07 3.82
N LYS A 274 -13.57 -1.52 2.84
CA LYS A 274 -13.99 -1.81 1.47
C LYS A 274 -15.18 -2.77 1.39
N ALA A 275 -15.18 -3.84 2.20
CA ALA A 275 -16.28 -4.82 2.23
C ALA A 275 -17.62 -4.16 2.60
N GLY A 276 -17.62 -3.33 3.64
CA GLY A 276 -18.80 -2.57 4.03
C GLY A 276 -19.24 -1.56 2.98
N ASN A 277 -18.28 -0.97 2.25
CA ASN A 277 -18.56 0.01 1.20
C ASN A 277 -19.29 -0.63 0.03
N LEU A 278 -18.73 -1.74 -0.47
CA LEU A 278 -19.35 -2.57 -1.51
C LEU A 278 -20.71 -3.09 -1.05
N LYS A 279 -20.84 -3.57 0.19
CA LYS A 279 -22.11 -4.04 0.76
C LYS A 279 -23.19 -2.94 0.77
N SER A 280 -22.84 -1.73 1.21
CA SER A 280 -23.75 -0.59 1.24
C SER A 280 -24.19 -0.17 -0.17
N ALA A 281 -23.29 -0.24 -1.14
CA ALA A 281 -23.59 0.05 -2.54
C ALA A 281 -24.53 -1.00 -3.15
N MET A 282 -24.26 -2.29 -2.91
CA MET A 282 -25.08 -3.41 -3.40
C MET A 282 -26.50 -3.44 -2.81
N ALA A 283 -26.73 -2.78 -1.66
CA ALA A 283 -28.04 -2.71 -1.02
C ALA A 283 -29.00 -1.67 -1.64
N CYS A 284 -28.56 -0.88 -2.62
CA CYS A 284 -29.42 0.12 -3.26
C CYS A 284 -30.46 -0.53 -4.17
N ASP A 285 -31.70 -0.01 -4.18
CA ASP A 285 -32.80 -0.64 -4.92
C ASP A 285 -32.56 -0.78 -6.42
N TYR A 286 -31.93 0.22 -7.04
CA TYR A 286 -31.61 0.18 -8.47
C TYR A 286 -30.60 -0.91 -8.84
N VAL A 287 -29.84 -1.48 -7.88
CA VAL A 287 -28.89 -2.58 -8.17
C VAL A 287 -29.62 -3.83 -8.65
N LYS A 288 -30.89 -4.00 -8.29
CA LYS A 288 -31.75 -5.11 -8.73
C LYS A 288 -31.96 -5.14 -10.25
N ASP A 289 -31.77 -4.01 -10.93
CA ASP A 289 -31.91 -3.89 -12.37
C ASP A 289 -30.65 -4.36 -13.14
N TYR A 290 -29.57 -4.70 -12.43
CA TYR A 290 -28.28 -5.10 -13.01
C TYR A 290 -28.04 -6.61 -12.88
N GLU A 291 -27.46 -7.22 -13.91
CA GLU A 291 -27.13 -8.65 -13.91
C GLU A 291 -25.70 -8.90 -13.43
N PHE A 292 -24.78 -8.00 -13.79
CA PHE A 292 -23.35 -8.12 -13.52
C PHE A 292 -22.81 -6.91 -12.76
N VAL A 293 -21.75 -7.11 -11.98
CA VAL A 293 -20.98 -6.03 -11.34
C VAL A 293 -19.49 -6.20 -11.59
N ALA A 294 -18.86 -5.20 -12.20
CA ALA A 294 -17.42 -5.08 -12.36
C ALA A 294 -16.84 -4.23 -11.22
N ILE A 295 -15.73 -4.66 -10.63
CA ILE A 295 -15.10 -3.98 -9.48
C ILE A 295 -13.69 -3.57 -9.86
N PHE A 296 -13.36 -2.28 -9.66
CA PHE A 296 -12.03 -1.71 -9.88
C PHE A 296 -11.54 -0.99 -8.62
N ASP A 297 -10.27 -1.16 -8.26
CA ASP A 297 -9.67 -0.39 -7.17
C ASP A 297 -9.28 0.98 -7.71
N ALA A 298 -9.09 1.95 -6.81
CA ALA A 298 -8.83 3.34 -7.16
C ALA A 298 -7.57 3.58 -8.02
N ASP A 299 -6.67 2.60 -8.17
CA ASP A 299 -5.46 2.66 -9.02
C ASP A 299 -5.56 1.81 -10.30
N PHE A 300 -6.72 1.21 -10.58
CA PHE A 300 -6.91 0.33 -11.73
C PHE A 300 -7.49 1.07 -12.93
N GLN A 301 -6.86 0.88 -14.08
CA GLN A 301 -7.23 1.51 -15.34
C GLN A 301 -7.59 0.42 -16.36
N PRO A 302 -8.88 0.06 -16.49
CA PRO A 302 -9.32 -0.87 -17.53
C PRO A 302 -9.18 -0.27 -18.93
N ASN A 303 -8.94 -1.14 -19.91
CA ASN A 303 -9.05 -0.77 -21.31
C ASN A 303 -10.53 -0.58 -21.70
N PRO A 304 -10.84 0.26 -22.71
CA PRO A 304 -12.23 0.51 -23.12
C PRO A 304 -13.01 -0.77 -23.47
N ASP A 305 -12.34 -1.75 -24.07
CA ASP A 305 -12.90 -3.03 -24.50
C ASP A 305 -13.12 -4.04 -23.35
N PHE A 306 -12.79 -3.70 -22.11
CA PHE A 306 -12.81 -4.63 -20.97
C PHE A 306 -14.15 -5.37 -20.81
N LEU A 307 -15.28 -4.66 -20.89
CA LEU A 307 -16.61 -5.29 -20.75
C LEU A 307 -16.94 -6.20 -21.94
N LYS A 308 -16.59 -5.77 -23.17
CA LYS A 308 -16.75 -6.58 -24.38
C LYS A 308 -15.93 -7.87 -24.35
N LEU A 309 -14.78 -7.86 -23.68
CA LEU A 309 -13.93 -9.05 -23.54
C LEU A 309 -14.30 -9.95 -22.35
N THR A 310 -15.04 -9.45 -21.36
CA THR A 310 -15.33 -10.19 -20.11
C THR A 310 -16.76 -10.71 -20.03
N VAL A 311 -17.75 -9.86 -20.33
CA VAL A 311 -19.18 -10.17 -20.17
C VAL A 311 -19.66 -11.34 -21.06
N PRO A 312 -19.19 -11.51 -22.33
CA PRO A 312 -19.64 -12.64 -23.15
C PRO A 312 -19.37 -14.02 -22.55
N HIS A 313 -18.39 -14.17 -21.65
CA HIS A 313 -18.08 -15.46 -21.01
C HIS A 313 -19.19 -16.00 -20.09
N PHE A 314 -20.18 -15.18 -19.76
CA PHE A 314 -21.37 -15.60 -19.02
C PHE A 314 -22.50 -16.14 -19.90
N LYS A 315 -22.46 -15.89 -21.22
CA LYS A 315 -23.48 -16.31 -22.18
C LYS A 315 -23.48 -17.84 -22.31
N GLY A 316 -24.66 -18.46 -22.24
CA GLY A 316 -24.82 -19.92 -22.25
C GLY A 316 -24.38 -20.64 -20.95
N LYS A 317 -23.81 -19.92 -19.98
CA LYS A 317 -23.16 -20.49 -18.79
C LYS A 317 -23.77 -19.94 -17.49
N PRO A 318 -24.93 -20.47 -17.05
CA PRO A 318 -25.61 -19.97 -15.86
C PRO A 318 -24.87 -20.29 -14.56
N ASP A 319 -23.90 -21.20 -14.58
CA ASP A 319 -23.09 -21.63 -13.44
C ASP A 319 -21.78 -20.85 -13.25
N VAL A 320 -21.45 -19.95 -14.19
CA VAL A 320 -20.29 -19.05 -14.08
C VAL A 320 -20.67 -17.84 -13.22
N GLY A 321 -19.93 -17.68 -12.11
CA GLY A 321 -20.16 -16.61 -11.12
C GLY A 321 -19.16 -15.45 -11.22
N LEU A 322 -17.93 -15.72 -11.68
CA LEU A 322 -16.85 -14.73 -11.77
C LEU A 322 -16.04 -14.91 -13.05
N VAL A 323 -15.77 -13.79 -13.72
CA VAL A 323 -14.77 -13.66 -14.78
C VAL A 323 -13.70 -12.68 -14.31
N GLN A 324 -12.46 -13.14 -14.15
CA GLN A 324 -11.33 -12.34 -13.65
C GLN A 324 -10.36 -12.03 -14.79
N ALA A 325 -10.03 -10.75 -14.97
CA ALA A 325 -8.95 -10.32 -15.85
C ALA A 325 -7.61 -10.26 -15.11
N ARG A 326 -6.54 -10.25 -15.89
CA ARG A 326 -5.16 -10.26 -15.40
C ARG A 326 -4.68 -8.85 -15.05
N TRP A 327 -3.95 -8.73 -13.94
CA TRP A 327 -3.28 -7.48 -13.59
C TRP A 327 -2.01 -7.28 -14.42
N SER A 328 -1.73 -6.03 -14.77
CA SER A 328 -0.51 -5.60 -15.44
C SER A 328 0.01 -4.33 -14.77
N PHE A 329 1.33 -4.21 -14.63
CA PHE A 329 1.94 -3.20 -13.77
C PHE A 329 2.64 -2.11 -14.57
N VAL A 330 2.28 -0.85 -14.34
CA VAL A 330 2.85 0.31 -15.05
C VAL A 330 4.28 0.60 -14.56
N ASN A 331 4.52 0.46 -13.26
CA ASN A 331 5.77 0.86 -12.60
C ASN A 331 6.72 -0.32 -12.29
N LYS A 332 6.59 -1.42 -13.05
CA LYS A 332 7.36 -2.66 -12.82
C LYS A 332 8.88 -2.51 -12.96
N ASP A 333 9.34 -1.52 -13.71
CA ASP A 333 10.75 -1.31 -14.03
C ASP A 333 11.40 -0.17 -13.23
N GLU A 334 10.64 0.53 -12.37
CA GLU A 334 11.06 1.71 -11.59
C GLU A 334 12.26 1.47 -10.68
N ASN A 335 12.23 0.40 -9.88
CA ASN A 335 13.29 0.11 -8.92
C ASN A 335 13.46 -1.40 -8.74
N LEU A 336 14.47 -1.81 -7.98
CA LEU A 336 14.73 -3.22 -7.75
C LEU A 336 13.53 -3.89 -7.06
N LEU A 337 12.92 -3.23 -6.08
CA LEU A 337 11.75 -3.77 -5.37
C LEU A 337 10.55 -4.03 -6.32
N THR A 338 10.21 -3.12 -7.23
CA THR A 338 9.09 -3.32 -8.18
C THR A 338 9.39 -4.41 -9.20
N ARG A 339 10.64 -4.54 -9.66
CA ARG A 339 11.06 -5.64 -10.54
C ARG A 339 10.94 -7.01 -9.88
N LEU A 340 11.34 -7.11 -8.61
CA LEU A 340 11.26 -8.36 -7.85
C LEU A 340 9.81 -8.74 -7.52
N GLN A 341 8.95 -7.75 -7.22
CA GLN A 341 7.51 -7.96 -7.05
C GLN A 341 6.86 -8.47 -8.33
N ASN A 342 7.21 -7.88 -9.48
CA ASN A 342 6.67 -8.27 -10.78
C ASN A 342 6.92 -9.75 -11.09
N ILE A 343 8.09 -10.30 -10.75
CA ILE A 343 8.38 -11.75 -10.94
C ILE A 343 7.36 -12.61 -10.20
N ASN A 344 7.11 -12.32 -8.91
CA ASN A 344 6.19 -13.10 -8.08
C ASN A 344 4.75 -13.01 -8.60
N LEU A 345 4.31 -11.80 -8.92
CA LEU A 345 2.94 -11.54 -9.38
C LEU A 345 2.68 -12.08 -10.79
N CYS A 346 3.64 -11.99 -11.72
CA CYS A 346 3.54 -12.64 -13.03
C CYS A 346 3.35 -14.15 -12.89
N PHE A 347 4.13 -14.82 -12.02
CA PHE A 347 3.91 -16.24 -11.77
C PHE A 347 2.51 -16.51 -11.21
N HIS A 348 2.08 -15.74 -10.21
CA HIS A 348 0.78 -15.92 -9.58
C HIS A 348 -0.37 -15.80 -10.60
N PHE A 349 -0.37 -14.79 -11.45
CA PHE A 349 -1.46 -14.56 -12.40
C PHE A 349 -1.34 -15.41 -13.67
N GLU A 350 -0.18 -15.45 -14.31
CA GLU A 350 -0.01 -16.12 -15.61
C GLU A 350 0.10 -17.64 -15.51
N VAL A 351 0.51 -18.16 -14.36
CA VAL A 351 0.69 -19.61 -14.16
C VAL A 351 -0.38 -20.11 -13.21
N GLU A 352 -0.38 -19.68 -11.96
CA GLU A 352 -1.22 -20.26 -10.92
C GLU A 352 -2.72 -20.03 -11.19
N GLN A 353 -3.16 -18.78 -11.39
CA GLN A 353 -4.58 -18.49 -11.60
C GLN A 353 -5.08 -19.02 -12.94
N GLN A 354 -4.26 -18.96 -13.99
CA GLN A 354 -4.60 -19.54 -15.28
C GLN A 354 -4.84 -21.06 -15.18
N VAL A 355 -3.92 -21.79 -14.56
CA VAL A 355 -4.02 -23.25 -14.39
C VAL A 355 -5.22 -23.61 -13.52
N ASN A 356 -5.39 -22.93 -12.39
CA ASN A 356 -6.50 -23.20 -11.48
C ASN A 356 -7.85 -22.83 -12.10
N GLY A 357 -7.95 -21.73 -12.84
CA GLY A 357 -9.15 -21.34 -13.58
C GLY A 357 -9.55 -22.36 -14.64
N MET A 358 -8.58 -22.90 -15.38
CA MET A 358 -8.84 -23.87 -16.44
C MET A 358 -9.17 -25.28 -15.92
N PHE A 359 -8.45 -25.79 -14.92
CA PHE A 359 -8.58 -27.18 -14.47
C PHE A 359 -9.44 -27.37 -13.21
N LEU A 360 -9.59 -26.34 -12.38
CA LEU A 360 -10.33 -26.42 -11.11
C LEU A 360 -11.60 -25.55 -11.10
N ASN A 361 -11.73 -24.64 -12.07
CA ASN A 361 -12.77 -23.60 -12.13
C ASN A 361 -12.89 -22.79 -10.83
N PHE A 362 -11.76 -22.63 -10.12
CA PHE A 362 -11.67 -21.92 -8.86
C PHE A 362 -10.29 -21.31 -8.67
N PHE A 363 -10.28 -20.07 -8.22
CA PHE A 363 -9.12 -19.33 -7.73
C PHE A 363 -9.64 -18.22 -6.79
N GLY A 364 -8.76 -17.60 -6.01
CA GLY A 364 -9.16 -16.47 -5.17
C GLY A 364 -9.47 -15.25 -6.03
N PHE A 365 -10.60 -14.58 -5.78
CA PHE A 365 -10.86 -13.28 -6.39
C PHE A 365 -9.80 -12.28 -5.92
N ASN A 366 -9.27 -11.48 -6.85
CA ASN A 366 -8.16 -10.57 -6.56
C ASN A 366 -8.60 -9.26 -5.88
N GLY A 367 -9.91 -9.12 -5.63
CA GLY A 367 -10.51 -7.91 -5.07
C GLY A 367 -10.86 -6.84 -6.10
N THR A 368 -10.44 -7.01 -7.36
CA THR A 368 -10.56 -6.01 -8.43
C THR A 368 -10.34 -6.64 -9.81
N ALA A 369 -10.60 -5.87 -10.88
CA ALA A 369 -10.45 -6.29 -12.28
C ALA A 369 -11.23 -7.58 -12.61
N GLY A 370 -12.37 -7.78 -11.96
CA GLY A 370 -13.24 -8.93 -12.20
C GLY A 370 -14.70 -8.52 -12.26
N VAL A 371 -15.44 -9.28 -13.07
CA VAL A 371 -16.89 -9.15 -13.27
C VAL A 371 -17.56 -10.30 -12.54
N TRP A 372 -18.47 -9.97 -11.64
CA TRP A 372 -19.29 -10.91 -10.89
C TRP A 372 -20.71 -10.94 -11.45
N ARG A 373 -21.30 -12.13 -11.52
CA ARG A 373 -22.76 -12.26 -11.61
C ARG A 373 -23.36 -11.87 -10.26
N ILE A 374 -24.28 -10.92 -10.24
CA ILE A 374 -24.85 -10.40 -8.98
C ILE A 374 -25.56 -11.52 -8.20
N LYS A 375 -26.30 -12.38 -8.88
CA LYS A 375 -26.91 -13.58 -8.27
C LYS A 375 -25.90 -14.48 -7.54
N ALA A 376 -24.68 -14.61 -8.07
CA ALA A 376 -23.64 -15.41 -7.42
C ALA A 376 -23.16 -14.76 -6.11
N LEU A 377 -23.10 -13.42 -6.05
CA LEU A 377 -22.83 -12.68 -4.82
C LEU A 377 -23.96 -12.86 -3.81
N GLU A 378 -25.21 -12.74 -4.25
CA GLU A 378 -26.41 -12.87 -3.41
C GLU A 378 -26.54 -14.28 -2.82
N ASP A 379 -26.46 -15.32 -3.64
CA ASP A 379 -26.51 -16.73 -3.21
C ASP A 379 -25.40 -17.06 -2.20
N SER A 380 -24.29 -16.32 -2.28
CA SER A 380 -23.15 -16.47 -1.37
C SER A 380 -23.28 -15.69 -0.07
N GLY A 381 -24.30 -14.83 0.07
CA GLY A 381 -24.53 -13.97 1.24
C GLY A 381 -23.87 -12.58 1.16
N GLY A 382 -23.47 -12.14 -0.04
CA GLY A 382 -22.91 -10.82 -0.30
C GLY A 382 -21.53 -10.57 0.31
N TRP A 383 -21.15 -9.30 0.40
CA TRP A 383 -19.89 -8.85 1.01
C TRP A 383 -19.98 -8.91 2.54
N LEU A 384 -19.05 -9.63 3.18
CA LEU A 384 -19.00 -9.79 4.63
C LEU A 384 -17.81 -9.04 5.24
N GLU A 385 -18.06 -8.33 6.34
CA GLU A 385 -17.09 -7.45 7.02
C GLU A 385 -16.22 -8.20 8.05
N ARG A 386 -16.23 -9.54 8.01
CA ARG A 386 -15.65 -10.42 9.06
C ARG A 386 -14.13 -10.63 8.96
N THR A 387 -13.50 -10.19 7.87
CA THR A 387 -12.08 -10.37 7.59
C THR A 387 -11.53 -9.23 6.73
N THR A 388 -10.21 -9.08 6.70
CA THR A 388 -9.47 -8.08 5.87
C THR A 388 -9.24 -8.53 4.43
N VAL A 389 -9.69 -9.75 4.08
CA VAL A 389 -9.63 -10.37 2.75
C VAL A 389 -11.04 -10.75 2.30
N GLU A 390 -11.91 -9.73 2.19
CA GLU A 390 -13.31 -9.90 1.79
C GLU A 390 -13.47 -10.52 0.40
N ASP A 391 -12.49 -10.25 -0.46
CA ASP A 391 -12.34 -10.76 -1.82
C ASP A 391 -12.18 -12.29 -1.85
N MET A 392 -11.28 -12.80 -1.03
CA MET A 392 -11.06 -14.24 -0.88
C MET A 392 -12.24 -14.91 -0.17
N ASP A 393 -12.86 -14.24 0.80
CA ASP A 393 -14.00 -14.75 1.53
C ASP A 393 -15.21 -15.00 0.61
N ILE A 394 -15.56 -14.04 -0.24
CA ILE A 394 -16.66 -14.21 -1.21
C ILE A 394 -16.34 -15.30 -2.23
N ALA A 395 -15.08 -15.36 -2.70
CA ALA A 395 -14.65 -16.38 -3.66
C ALA A 395 -14.79 -17.80 -3.10
N VAL A 396 -14.38 -18.02 -1.84
CA VAL A 396 -14.54 -19.32 -1.18
C VAL A 396 -16.01 -19.66 -1.01
N ARG A 397 -16.84 -18.72 -0.52
CA ARG A 397 -18.29 -18.96 -0.32
C ARG A 397 -19.00 -19.30 -1.63
N ALA A 398 -18.75 -18.54 -2.70
CA ALA A 398 -19.31 -18.80 -4.02
C ALA A 398 -18.89 -20.19 -4.55
N HIS A 399 -17.64 -20.58 -4.35
CA HIS A 399 -17.18 -21.92 -4.74
C HIS A 399 -17.86 -23.04 -3.96
N LEU A 400 -18.08 -22.85 -2.65
CA LEU A 400 -18.82 -23.81 -1.81
C LEU A 400 -20.28 -23.96 -2.26
N ASN A 401 -20.87 -22.91 -2.85
CA ASN A 401 -22.19 -22.92 -3.46
C ASN A 401 -22.20 -23.49 -4.90
N GLY A 402 -21.05 -23.90 -5.44
CA GLY A 402 -20.94 -24.54 -6.75
C GLY A 402 -20.70 -23.60 -7.93
N TRP A 403 -20.54 -22.29 -7.69
CA TRP A 403 -20.20 -21.33 -8.73
C TRP A 403 -18.80 -21.59 -9.31
N LYS A 404 -18.68 -21.43 -10.64
CA LYS A 404 -17.44 -21.60 -11.39
C LYS A 404 -16.82 -20.26 -11.75
N PHE A 405 -15.49 -20.21 -11.74
CA PHE A 405 -14.73 -19.02 -12.09
C PHE A 405 -13.94 -19.23 -13.38
N VAL A 406 -13.84 -18.16 -14.17
CA VAL A 406 -13.10 -18.10 -15.43
C VAL A 406 -12.00 -17.05 -15.28
N PHE A 407 -10.77 -17.43 -15.62
CA PHE A 407 -9.63 -16.52 -15.62
C PHE A 407 -9.22 -16.18 -17.06
N LEU A 408 -9.17 -14.88 -17.38
CA LEU A 408 -8.78 -14.37 -18.68
C LEU A 408 -7.36 -13.81 -18.62
N ASN A 409 -6.39 -14.62 -19.03
CA ASN A 409 -4.99 -14.23 -19.04
C ASN A 409 -4.67 -13.16 -20.10
N ASP A 410 -5.46 -13.11 -21.18
CA ASP A 410 -5.22 -12.21 -22.31
C ASP A 410 -5.79 -10.80 -22.08
N VAL A 411 -6.79 -10.67 -21.19
CA VAL A 411 -7.38 -9.37 -20.82
C VAL A 411 -6.56 -8.77 -19.69
N ARG A 412 -5.94 -7.62 -19.93
CA ARG A 412 -5.03 -6.94 -19.00
C ARG A 412 -5.67 -5.68 -18.44
N VAL A 413 -5.51 -5.45 -17.14
CA VAL A 413 -5.90 -4.20 -16.48
C VAL A 413 -4.67 -3.60 -15.81
N LEU A 414 -4.41 -2.32 -16.08
CA LEU A 414 -3.21 -1.62 -15.61
C LEU A 414 -3.39 -1.17 -14.16
N CYS A 415 -2.34 -1.32 -13.34
CA CYS A 415 -2.30 -0.85 -11.94
C CYS A 415 -0.86 -0.57 -11.45
N GLU A 416 -0.74 -0.04 -10.22
CA GLU A 416 0.53 0.34 -9.60
C GLU A 416 1.01 -0.67 -8.53
N LEU A 417 2.30 -1.03 -8.58
CA LEU A 417 3.00 -1.75 -7.51
C LEU A 417 3.42 -0.80 -6.37
N PRO A 418 3.48 -1.28 -5.12
CA PRO A 418 4.10 -0.54 -4.02
C PRO A 418 5.57 -0.20 -4.30
N GLU A 419 5.90 1.09 -4.35
CA GLU A 419 7.27 1.57 -4.58
C GLU A 419 8.16 1.51 -3.32
N SER A 420 7.56 1.51 -2.13
CA SER A 420 8.29 1.49 -0.85
C SER A 420 8.21 0.12 -0.18
N TYR A 421 9.31 -0.26 0.48
CA TYR A 421 9.35 -1.52 1.22
C TYR A 421 8.33 -1.55 2.38
N GLU A 422 8.03 -0.41 3.01
CA GLU A 422 6.99 -0.34 4.04
C GLU A 422 5.60 -0.69 3.49
N ALA A 423 5.22 -0.07 2.36
CA ALA A 423 3.94 -0.32 1.72
C ALA A 423 3.84 -1.79 1.28
N TYR A 424 4.90 -2.33 0.68
CA TYR A 424 4.96 -3.73 0.30
C TYR A 424 4.86 -4.66 1.50
N LYS A 425 5.59 -4.39 2.59
CA LYS A 425 5.56 -5.19 3.82
C LYS A 425 4.17 -5.22 4.45
N LYS A 426 3.46 -4.08 4.49
CA LYS A 426 2.07 -3.99 4.96
C LYS A 426 1.11 -4.79 4.07
N GLN A 427 1.25 -4.69 2.75
CA GLN A 427 0.47 -5.47 1.80
C GLN A 427 0.70 -6.98 2.00
N GLN A 428 1.95 -7.42 2.04
CA GLN A 428 2.31 -8.82 2.25
C GLN A 428 1.84 -9.34 3.60
N HIS A 429 1.86 -8.52 4.66
CA HIS A 429 1.30 -8.89 5.94
C HIS A 429 -0.19 -9.21 5.82
N ARG A 430 -1.00 -8.31 5.23
CA ARG A 430 -2.44 -8.53 5.00
C ARG A 430 -2.70 -9.81 4.20
N TRP A 431 -1.96 -10.01 3.11
CA TRP A 431 -2.13 -11.14 2.19
C TRP A 431 -1.70 -12.51 2.74
N HIS A 432 -1.09 -12.55 3.92
CA HIS A 432 -0.75 -13.79 4.64
C HIS A 432 -1.52 -13.94 5.95
N SER A 433 -1.77 -12.85 6.69
CA SER A 433 -2.56 -12.91 7.92
C SER A 433 -4.04 -13.12 7.64
N GLY A 434 -4.59 -12.40 6.66
CA GLY A 434 -6.00 -12.48 6.27
C GLY A 434 -6.45 -13.89 5.89
N PRO A 435 -5.76 -14.57 4.95
CA PRO A 435 -6.13 -15.95 4.57
C PRO A 435 -6.06 -16.95 5.71
N MET A 436 -5.16 -16.80 6.69
CA MET A 436 -5.10 -17.68 7.87
C MET A 436 -6.24 -17.42 8.86
N GLN A 437 -6.70 -16.18 8.98
CA GLN A 437 -7.93 -15.88 9.69
C GLN A 437 -9.14 -16.47 8.97
N LEU A 438 -9.22 -16.27 7.65
CA LEU A 438 -10.30 -16.77 6.81
C LEU A 438 -10.37 -18.30 6.84
N PHE A 439 -9.22 -18.99 6.79
CA PHE A 439 -9.17 -20.45 6.86
C PHE A 439 -9.91 -20.99 8.08
N ARG A 440 -9.71 -20.39 9.26
CA ARG A 440 -10.39 -20.81 10.50
C ARG A 440 -11.89 -20.55 10.46
N LEU A 441 -12.31 -19.45 9.84
CA LEU A 441 -13.73 -19.10 9.68
C LEU A 441 -14.44 -20.02 8.68
N CYS A 442 -13.76 -20.39 7.59
CA CYS A 442 -14.32 -21.20 6.52
C CYS A 442 -14.18 -22.70 6.74
N LEU A 443 -13.20 -23.18 7.54
CA LEU A 443 -12.92 -24.61 7.70
C LEU A 443 -14.16 -25.44 8.07
N PRO A 444 -15.01 -25.03 9.04
CA PRO A 444 -16.24 -25.76 9.34
C PRO A 444 -17.16 -25.86 8.12
N SER A 445 -17.38 -24.75 7.41
CA SER A 445 -18.21 -24.70 6.21
C SER A 445 -17.64 -25.52 5.05
N ILE A 446 -16.31 -25.57 4.90
CA ILE A 446 -15.65 -26.39 3.88
C ILE A 446 -15.90 -27.88 4.18
N LEU A 447 -15.76 -28.30 5.44
CA LEU A 447 -15.97 -29.69 5.84
C LEU A 447 -17.44 -30.13 5.66
N THR A 448 -18.40 -29.28 6.01
CA THR A 448 -19.84 -29.59 5.90
C THR A 448 -20.45 -29.38 4.52
N SER A 449 -19.75 -28.70 3.60
CA SER A 449 -20.25 -28.40 2.25
C SER A 449 -20.55 -29.65 1.40
N LYS A 450 -21.38 -29.48 0.37
CA LYS A 450 -21.79 -30.53 -0.57
C LYS A 450 -20.80 -30.78 -1.72
N ILE A 451 -19.71 -30.01 -1.80
CA ILE A 451 -18.70 -30.19 -2.86
C ILE A 451 -17.94 -31.52 -2.70
N SER A 452 -17.41 -32.03 -3.82
CA SER A 452 -16.65 -33.28 -3.85
C SER A 452 -15.45 -33.28 -2.89
N ALA A 453 -15.07 -34.45 -2.35
CA ALA A 453 -13.93 -34.60 -1.45
C ALA A 453 -12.61 -34.05 -2.03
N TRP A 454 -12.37 -34.23 -3.34
CA TRP A 454 -11.20 -33.68 -4.02
C TRP A 454 -11.15 -32.14 -3.97
N LYS A 455 -12.26 -31.46 -4.27
CA LYS A 455 -12.35 -29.99 -4.17
C LYS A 455 -12.12 -29.50 -2.74
N LYS A 456 -12.63 -30.22 -1.72
CA LYS A 456 -12.35 -29.92 -0.30
C LYS A 456 -10.86 -30.05 0.01
N ALA A 457 -10.23 -31.15 -0.41
CA ALA A 457 -8.80 -31.38 -0.21
C ALA A 457 -7.95 -30.32 -0.91
N ASN A 458 -8.28 -29.96 -2.16
CA ASN A 458 -7.62 -28.87 -2.88
C ASN A 458 -7.73 -27.54 -2.14
N LEU A 459 -8.93 -27.19 -1.64
CA LEU A 459 -9.15 -25.93 -0.93
C LEU A 459 -8.40 -25.88 0.41
N ILE A 460 -8.47 -26.96 1.20
CA ILE A 460 -7.78 -27.04 2.49
C ILE A 460 -6.27 -27.07 2.27
N PHE A 461 -5.79 -28.01 1.46
CA PHE A 461 -4.36 -28.27 1.32
C PHE A 461 -3.67 -27.30 0.35
N LEU A 462 -4.06 -27.27 -0.93
CA LEU A 462 -3.33 -26.51 -1.95
C LEU A 462 -3.59 -24.99 -1.86
N PHE A 463 -4.82 -24.57 -1.55
CA PHE A 463 -5.17 -23.15 -1.50
C PHE A 463 -4.79 -22.50 -0.15
N PHE A 464 -5.20 -23.07 0.98
CA PHE A 464 -4.91 -22.50 2.30
C PHE A 464 -3.57 -22.97 2.89
N LEU A 465 -3.38 -24.28 3.14
CA LEU A 465 -2.24 -24.75 3.92
C LEU A 465 -0.90 -24.61 3.18
N LEU A 466 -0.80 -25.09 1.95
CA LEU A 466 0.46 -25.15 1.22
C LEU A 466 1.05 -23.75 0.99
N ARG A 467 0.24 -22.84 0.44
CA ARG A 467 0.71 -21.49 0.06
C ARG A 467 0.79 -20.51 1.23
N LYS A 468 -0.17 -20.56 2.16
CA LYS A 468 -0.31 -19.52 3.19
C LYS A 468 0.26 -19.95 4.55
N LEU A 469 0.40 -21.25 4.81
CA LEU A 469 0.99 -21.80 6.05
C LEU A 469 2.37 -22.42 5.80
N ILE A 470 2.45 -23.45 4.96
CA ILE A 470 3.66 -24.28 4.76
C ILE A 470 4.78 -23.46 4.13
N LEU A 471 4.49 -22.72 3.05
CA LEU A 471 5.48 -21.91 2.34
C LEU A 471 6.21 -20.90 3.25
N PRO A 472 5.51 -20.01 3.99
CA PRO A 472 6.19 -19.13 4.96
C PRO A 472 6.88 -19.89 6.09
N PHE A 473 6.30 -21.01 6.55
CA PHE A 473 6.85 -21.81 7.64
C PHE A 473 8.22 -22.42 7.29
N TYR A 474 8.31 -23.19 6.21
CA TYR A 474 9.58 -23.82 5.85
C TYR A 474 10.59 -22.78 5.36
N SER A 475 10.17 -21.74 4.64
CA SER A 475 11.11 -20.75 4.08
C SER A 475 11.83 -20.00 5.20
N PHE A 476 11.09 -19.58 6.23
CA PHE A 476 11.68 -18.93 7.39
C PHE A 476 12.51 -19.93 8.23
N THR A 477 11.92 -21.09 8.57
CA THR A 477 12.56 -22.04 9.48
C THR A 477 13.82 -22.65 8.86
N LEU A 478 13.77 -23.09 7.61
CA LEU A 478 14.89 -23.74 6.93
C LEU A 478 16.03 -22.75 6.63
N PHE A 479 15.74 -21.63 5.97
CA PHE A 479 16.79 -20.72 5.48
C PHE A 479 17.25 -19.68 6.51
N CYS A 480 16.38 -19.25 7.44
CA CYS A 480 16.73 -18.20 8.41
C CYS A 480 17.11 -18.75 9.79
N ILE A 481 16.72 -19.98 10.14
CA ILE A 481 16.97 -20.56 11.47
C ILE A 481 17.86 -21.81 11.38
N ILE A 482 17.43 -22.85 10.66
CA ILE A 482 18.16 -24.12 10.57
C ILE A 482 19.50 -23.91 9.89
N LEU A 483 19.53 -23.28 8.71
CA LEU A 483 20.77 -23.12 7.95
C LEU A 483 21.90 -22.43 8.77
N PRO A 484 21.69 -21.28 9.43
CA PRO A 484 22.68 -20.72 10.35
C PRO A 484 23.06 -21.67 11.48
N LEU A 485 22.09 -22.37 12.06
CA LEU A 485 22.30 -23.28 13.19
C LEU A 485 23.19 -24.48 12.82
N THR A 486 23.02 -25.02 11.61
CA THR A 486 23.86 -26.12 11.09
C THR A 486 25.33 -25.73 10.91
N MET A 487 25.65 -24.43 10.84
CA MET A 487 27.06 -24.00 10.82
C MET A 487 27.75 -24.14 12.18
N PHE A 488 26.98 -24.14 13.27
CA PHE A 488 27.48 -24.34 14.64
C PHE A 488 27.32 -25.80 15.11
N ILE A 489 26.53 -26.59 14.37
CA ILE A 489 26.18 -27.98 14.67
C ILE A 489 26.42 -28.80 13.40
N PRO A 490 27.69 -29.10 13.08
CA PRO A 490 28.07 -29.74 11.82
C PRO A 490 27.51 -31.15 11.68
N GLU A 491 27.09 -31.81 12.76
CA GLU A 491 26.50 -33.15 12.71
C GLU A 491 25.11 -33.18 12.06
N ALA A 492 24.44 -32.02 11.97
CA ALA A 492 23.14 -31.85 11.33
C ALA A 492 23.27 -31.25 9.93
N GLU A 493 24.04 -31.89 9.04
CA GLU A 493 24.31 -31.34 7.71
C GLU A 493 23.05 -31.18 6.84
N LEU A 494 22.98 -30.05 6.13
CA LEU A 494 21.99 -29.81 5.10
C LEU A 494 22.59 -30.07 3.70
N PRO A 495 21.98 -30.95 2.88
CA PRO A 495 22.50 -31.24 1.56
C PRO A 495 22.55 -30.00 0.65
N ALA A 496 23.61 -29.87 -0.16
CA ALA A 496 23.79 -28.74 -1.07
C ALA A 496 22.64 -28.58 -2.08
N TRP A 497 21.97 -29.67 -2.47
CA TRP A 497 20.83 -29.63 -3.38
C TRP A 497 19.60 -28.93 -2.77
N VAL A 498 19.43 -28.99 -1.45
CA VAL A 498 18.34 -28.31 -0.72
C VAL A 498 18.56 -26.80 -0.70
N ILE A 499 19.83 -26.38 -0.55
CA ILE A 499 20.18 -24.96 -0.35
C ILE A 499 20.37 -24.24 -1.69
N CYS A 500 20.90 -24.93 -2.71
CA CYS A 500 21.25 -24.31 -3.98
C CYS A 500 20.40 -24.83 -5.14
N TYR A 501 20.47 -26.11 -5.47
CA TYR A 501 19.91 -26.60 -6.74
C TYR A 501 18.39 -26.48 -6.82
N VAL A 502 17.65 -26.92 -5.80
CA VAL A 502 16.18 -26.84 -5.81
C VAL A 502 15.72 -25.38 -5.74
N PRO A 503 16.20 -24.52 -4.83
CA PRO A 503 15.80 -23.11 -4.82
C PRO A 503 16.10 -22.38 -6.13
N ILE A 504 17.28 -22.57 -6.73
CA ILE A 504 17.62 -21.97 -8.03
C ILE A 504 16.66 -22.48 -9.12
N THR A 505 16.38 -23.78 -9.16
CA THR A 505 15.42 -24.35 -10.11
C THR A 505 14.03 -23.76 -9.94
N MET A 506 13.54 -23.64 -8.70
CA MET A 506 12.24 -23.01 -8.41
C MET A 506 12.22 -21.53 -8.80
N SER A 507 13.31 -20.79 -8.58
CA SER A 507 13.42 -19.40 -9.02
C SER A 507 13.43 -19.28 -10.54
N ILE A 508 14.07 -20.20 -11.26
CA ILE A 508 14.00 -20.26 -12.73
C ILE A 508 12.56 -20.48 -13.19
N LEU A 509 11.86 -21.45 -12.60
CA LEU A 509 10.44 -21.72 -12.88
C LEU A 509 9.56 -20.48 -12.66
N ASN A 510 9.80 -19.72 -11.58
CA ASN A 510 9.07 -18.48 -11.30
C ASN A 510 9.36 -17.35 -12.30
N ILE A 511 10.54 -17.34 -12.93
CA ILE A 511 10.94 -16.32 -13.92
C ILE A 511 10.46 -16.66 -15.33
N LEU A 512 10.11 -17.92 -15.64
CA LEU A 512 9.66 -18.33 -16.97
C LEU A 512 8.58 -17.41 -17.60
N PRO A 513 7.57 -16.90 -16.86
CA PRO A 513 6.58 -15.97 -17.42
C PRO A 513 7.16 -14.60 -17.80
N ALA A 514 8.25 -14.19 -17.15
CA ALA A 514 8.89 -12.89 -17.32
C ALA A 514 10.39 -13.04 -17.69
N PRO A 515 10.73 -13.55 -18.90
CA PRO A 515 12.11 -13.90 -19.27
C PRO A 515 13.08 -12.71 -19.24
N LYS A 516 12.57 -11.48 -19.43
CA LYS A 516 13.35 -10.23 -19.29
C LYS A 516 13.91 -10.05 -17.87
N ALA A 517 13.33 -10.70 -16.87
CA ALA A 517 13.76 -10.64 -15.48
C ALA A 517 14.88 -11.64 -15.11
N PHE A 518 15.39 -12.43 -16.07
CA PHE A 518 16.45 -13.41 -15.82
C PHE A 518 17.71 -12.83 -15.13
N PRO A 519 18.19 -11.61 -15.45
CA PRO A 519 19.31 -11.00 -14.71
C PRO A 519 19.06 -10.80 -13.21
N PHE A 520 17.78 -10.81 -12.78
CA PHE A 520 17.36 -10.62 -11.40
C PHE A 520 17.09 -11.94 -10.66
N LEU A 521 17.47 -13.10 -11.22
CA LEU A 521 17.27 -14.42 -10.60
C LEU A 521 17.87 -14.52 -9.19
N MET A 522 19.14 -14.15 -9.02
CA MET A 522 19.79 -14.20 -7.70
C MET A 522 19.21 -13.16 -6.73
N PRO A 523 19.04 -11.88 -7.10
CA PRO A 523 18.32 -10.90 -6.27
C PRO A 523 16.92 -11.36 -5.84
N TYR A 524 16.16 -11.99 -6.75
CA TYR A 524 14.82 -12.52 -6.46
C TYR A 524 14.85 -13.63 -5.42
N LEU A 525 15.72 -14.63 -5.59
CA LEU A 525 15.87 -15.73 -4.64
C LEU A 525 16.17 -15.21 -3.22
N LEU A 526 17.14 -14.30 -3.10
CA LEU A 526 17.57 -13.74 -1.81
C LEU A 526 16.47 -12.85 -1.20
N PHE A 527 15.75 -12.09 -2.03
CA PHE A 527 14.67 -11.23 -1.58
C PHE A 527 13.44 -12.00 -1.11
N GLU A 528 13.04 -13.08 -1.80
CA GLU A 528 11.95 -13.95 -1.35
C GLU A 528 12.25 -14.58 0.01
N ASN A 529 13.49 -15.03 0.22
CA ASN A 529 13.94 -15.49 1.53
C ASN A 529 13.93 -14.36 2.57
N THR A 530 14.27 -13.13 2.18
CA THR A 530 14.19 -11.97 3.09
C THR A 530 12.75 -11.70 3.52
N MET A 531 11.80 -11.79 2.59
CA MET A 531 10.38 -11.62 2.89
C MET A 531 9.78 -12.76 3.71
N SER A 532 10.44 -13.91 3.82
CA SER A 532 9.95 -15.03 4.61
C SER A 532 9.69 -14.65 6.08
N VAL A 533 10.49 -13.75 6.67
CA VAL A 533 10.29 -13.25 8.05
C VAL A 533 8.95 -12.52 8.19
N THR A 534 8.66 -11.62 7.25
CA THR A 534 7.40 -10.87 7.24
C THR A 534 6.21 -11.81 7.03
N LYS A 535 6.31 -12.70 6.03
CA LYS A 535 5.27 -13.67 5.69
C LYS A 535 5.00 -14.64 6.86
N PHE A 536 6.05 -15.14 7.51
CA PHE A 536 5.97 -16.03 8.67
C PHE A 536 5.29 -15.34 9.85
N ASN A 537 5.72 -14.13 10.21
CA ASN A 537 5.13 -13.38 11.32
C ASN A 537 3.65 -13.06 11.06
N ALA A 538 3.30 -12.70 9.82
CA ALA A 538 1.92 -12.45 9.42
C ALA A 538 1.04 -13.71 9.48
N MET A 539 1.57 -14.84 9.01
CA MET A 539 0.91 -16.14 9.05
C MET A 539 0.59 -16.56 10.49
N ILE A 540 1.55 -16.45 11.41
CA ILE A 540 1.35 -16.74 12.84
C ILE A 540 0.32 -15.77 13.45
N SER A 541 0.41 -14.47 13.16
CA SER A 541 -0.57 -13.49 13.64
C SER A 541 -1.99 -13.82 13.19
N GLY A 542 -2.19 -14.20 11.92
CA GLY A 542 -3.51 -14.56 11.38
C GLY A 542 -4.06 -15.87 11.95
N LEU A 543 -3.19 -16.86 12.19
CA LEU A 543 -3.58 -18.16 12.76
C LEU A 543 -4.03 -18.05 14.22
N PHE A 544 -3.35 -17.21 15.02
CA PHE A 544 -3.60 -17.06 16.46
C PHE A 544 -4.37 -15.79 16.87
N GLN A 545 -4.92 -15.03 15.92
CA GLN A 545 -5.67 -13.77 16.19
C GLN A 545 -4.90 -12.75 17.04
N LEU A 546 -3.60 -12.60 16.81
CA LEU A 546 -2.85 -11.52 17.47
C LEU A 546 -3.39 -10.17 16.99
N GLY A 547 -3.39 -9.13 17.86
CA GLY A 547 -4.04 -7.84 17.59
C GLY A 547 -3.61 -7.15 16.26
N SER A 548 -2.45 -7.50 15.71
CA SER A 548 -2.00 -7.02 14.39
C SER A 548 -2.71 -7.66 13.20
N ALA A 549 -3.51 -8.72 13.39
CA ALA A 549 -4.21 -9.44 12.32
C ALA A 549 -5.44 -8.68 11.79
N TYR A 550 -6.02 -7.81 12.61
CA TYR A 550 -7.20 -7.01 12.28
C TYR A 550 -6.86 -5.57 11.83
N GLU A 551 -5.58 -5.21 11.82
CA GLU A 551 -5.16 -3.85 11.49
C GLU A 551 -5.14 -3.65 9.96
N TRP A 552 -5.98 -2.73 9.48
CA TRP A 552 -6.00 -2.30 8.09
C TRP A 552 -5.39 -0.91 7.98
N VAL A 553 -4.38 -0.79 7.12
CA VAL A 553 -3.72 0.50 6.80
C VAL A 553 -3.75 0.69 5.29
N VAL A 554 -4.30 1.82 4.85
CA VAL A 554 -4.33 2.21 3.43
C VAL A 554 -2.90 2.18 2.88
N THR A 555 -2.74 1.56 1.70
CA THR A 555 -1.43 1.50 1.05
C THR A 555 -1.33 2.75 0.18
N LYS A 556 -0.51 3.74 0.59
CA LYS A 556 -0.42 5.01 -0.13
C LYS A 556 0.05 4.76 -1.58
N LYS A 557 -0.67 5.34 -2.55
CA LYS A 557 -0.36 5.31 -3.98
C LYS A 557 0.38 6.58 -4.39
N THR A 558 1.15 6.50 -5.47
CA THR A 558 2.02 7.60 -5.92
C THR A 558 1.44 8.36 -7.09
N GLY A 559 0.43 7.81 -7.79
CA GLY A 559 -0.23 8.45 -8.93
C GLY A 559 0.69 8.64 -10.12
N ARG A 560 1.71 7.78 -10.25
CA ARG A 560 2.67 7.79 -11.34
C ARG A 560 2.27 6.75 -12.39
N ALA A 561 1.10 6.97 -12.97
CA ALA A 561 0.84 6.59 -14.34
C ALA A 561 1.01 7.87 -15.16
N SER A 562 2.26 8.20 -15.53
CA SER A 562 2.47 9.27 -16.50
C SER A 562 1.81 8.85 -17.81
N GLU A 563 1.08 9.76 -18.45
CA GLU A 563 0.42 9.47 -19.73
C GLU A 563 1.41 8.95 -20.77
N SER A 564 2.67 9.43 -20.72
CA SER A 564 3.78 8.95 -21.56
C SER A 564 4.19 7.50 -21.30
N ASP A 565 4.21 7.04 -20.04
CA ASP A 565 4.55 5.64 -19.73
C ASP A 565 3.42 4.70 -20.17
N LEU A 566 2.16 5.13 -19.99
CA LEU A 566 0.97 4.42 -20.49
C LEU A 566 0.95 4.34 -22.01
N LEU A 567 1.23 5.46 -22.71
CA LEU A 567 1.33 5.52 -24.16
C LEU A 567 2.48 4.64 -24.66
N SER A 568 3.66 4.69 -24.03
CA SER A 568 4.81 3.88 -24.45
C SER A 568 4.59 2.38 -24.24
N LEU A 569 3.88 1.98 -23.19
CA LEU A 569 3.48 0.59 -22.96
C LEU A 569 2.39 0.16 -23.94
N ALA A 570 1.35 0.98 -24.14
CA ALA A 570 0.29 0.71 -25.10
C ALA A 570 0.83 0.61 -26.54
N GLU A 571 1.77 1.48 -26.93
CA GLU A 571 2.45 1.48 -28.24
C GLU A 571 3.43 0.32 -28.42
N ARG A 572 4.19 -0.03 -27.37
CA ARG A 572 5.09 -1.21 -27.41
C ARG A 572 4.27 -2.50 -27.51
N GLU A 573 3.09 -2.55 -26.90
CA GLU A 573 2.23 -3.74 -26.92
C GLU A 573 1.41 -3.86 -28.21
N THR A 574 0.92 -2.76 -28.80
CA THR A 574 0.32 -2.76 -30.15
C THR A 574 1.30 -3.19 -31.25
N LYS A 575 2.61 -2.99 -31.07
CA LYS A 575 3.61 -3.58 -32.00
C LYS A 575 3.71 -5.10 -31.92
N THR A 576 3.17 -5.74 -30.90
CA THR A 576 3.19 -7.21 -30.72
C THR A 576 1.92 -7.91 -31.22
N MET A 577 0.88 -7.15 -31.57
CA MET A 577 -0.37 -7.63 -32.13
C MET A 577 -0.71 -6.77 -33.35
N ASN A 578 -0.67 -7.32 -34.56
CA ASN A 578 -1.14 -6.60 -35.75
C ASN A 578 -2.65 -6.29 -35.60
N GLU A 579 -3.01 -5.09 -35.13
CA GLU A 579 -4.04 -4.19 -35.67
C GLU A 579 -4.34 -2.97 -34.77
N GLU A 580 -4.70 -1.89 -35.48
CA GLU A 580 -5.26 -0.56 -35.20
C GLU A 580 -4.89 0.30 -33.96
N LYS A 581 -4.52 1.56 -34.28
CA LYS A 581 -4.19 2.65 -33.35
C LYS A 581 -5.43 3.14 -32.59
N ILE A 582 -5.46 2.93 -31.28
CA ILE A 582 -6.41 3.58 -30.37
C ILE A 582 -5.90 4.98 -30.05
N GLN A 583 -6.61 6.00 -30.54
CA GLN A 583 -6.32 7.42 -30.26
C GLN A 583 -7.28 7.91 -29.16
N ARG A 584 -6.82 7.95 -27.89
CA ARG A 584 -7.55 8.55 -26.77
C ARG A 584 -7.50 10.08 -26.89
N ARG A 585 -8.66 10.76 -26.84
CA ARG A 585 -8.77 12.23 -26.81
C ARG A 585 -8.70 12.72 -25.36
N LEU A 586 -7.76 13.63 -25.09
CA LEU A 586 -7.60 14.39 -23.85
C LEU A 586 -8.72 15.44 -23.69
N SER A 587 -9.17 15.67 -22.45
CA SER A 587 -10.11 16.75 -22.09
C SER A 587 -9.31 18.01 -21.71
N GLU A 588 -9.43 19.08 -22.50
CA GLU A 588 -8.74 20.36 -22.28
C GLU A 588 -9.06 21.02 -20.91
N SER A 589 -10.15 20.64 -20.25
CA SER A 589 -10.58 21.22 -18.97
C SER A 589 -9.70 20.87 -17.76
N GLY A 590 -9.00 19.73 -17.77
CA GLY A 590 -8.19 19.28 -16.63
C GLY A 590 -6.93 20.13 -16.45
N LEU A 591 -6.32 20.58 -17.55
CA LEU A 591 -5.10 21.38 -17.54
C LEU A 591 -5.33 22.78 -16.96
N GLU A 592 -6.49 23.38 -17.25
CA GLU A 592 -6.85 24.73 -16.80
C GLU A 592 -7.21 24.75 -15.30
N MET A 593 -7.82 23.67 -14.80
CA MET A 593 -8.12 23.49 -13.37
C MET A 593 -6.85 23.18 -12.55
N LEU A 594 -5.93 22.37 -13.10
CA LEU A 594 -4.63 22.08 -12.50
C LEU A 594 -3.75 23.34 -12.41
N GLY A 595 -3.82 24.22 -13.41
CA GLY A 595 -3.16 25.53 -13.40
C GLY A 595 -3.67 26.42 -12.27
N LYS A 596 -4.99 26.51 -12.09
CA LYS A 596 -5.62 27.28 -11.00
C LYS A 596 -5.32 26.70 -9.61
N LEU A 597 -5.22 25.37 -9.48
CA LEU A 597 -4.83 24.70 -8.24
C LEU A 597 -3.36 24.94 -7.85
N ASN A 598 -2.47 25.05 -8.83
CA ASN A 598 -1.06 25.39 -8.59
C ASN A 598 -0.91 26.85 -8.15
N GLU A 599 -1.66 27.78 -8.73
CA GLU A 599 -1.69 29.19 -8.30
C GLU A 599 -2.24 29.36 -6.87
N ILE A 600 -3.25 28.56 -6.48
CA ILE A 600 -3.79 28.54 -5.10
C ILE A 600 -2.80 27.93 -4.10
N ASN A 601 -2.03 26.92 -4.50
CA ASN A 601 -1.02 26.29 -3.65
C ASN A 601 0.23 27.15 -3.46
N GLU A 602 0.59 28.01 -4.42
CA GLU A 602 1.71 28.95 -4.29
C GLU A 602 1.44 30.13 -3.35
N GLN A 603 0.16 30.44 -3.06
CA GLN A 603 -0.23 31.50 -2.13
C GLN A 603 -0.28 31.06 -0.65
N LYS A 604 -0.13 29.76 -0.36
CA LYS A 604 0.06 29.26 1.01
C LYS A 604 1.56 29.20 1.32
N ALA A 605 1.97 29.80 2.43
CA ALA A 605 3.34 29.78 2.94
C ALA A 605 3.97 28.38 2.80
N PRO A 606 5.28 28.27 2.47
CA PRO A 606 5.90 27.02 2.04
C PRO A 606 5.73 25.95 3.12
N ILE A 607 4.79 25.03 2.88
CA ILE A 607 4.65 23.82 3.69
C ILE A 607 5.96 23.08 3.49
N ALA A 608 6.76 23.01 4.57
CA ALA A 608 8.02 22.29 4.57
C ALA A 608 7.79 20.90 3.98
N ASN A 609 8.37 20.64 2.80
CA ASN A 609 8.45 19.33 2.18
C ASN A 609 8.88 18.33 3.25
N LYS A 610 7.95 17.51 3.76
CA LYS A 610 8.26 16.43 4.71
C LYS A 610 9.29 15.53 4.02
N LYS A 611 10.57 15.69 4.40
CA LYS A 611 11.66 14.82 3.95
C LYS A 611 11.19 13.37 4.12
N LYS A 612 11.32 12.54 3.08
CA LYS A 612 11.11 11.09 3.14
C LYS A 612 11.97 10.58 4.31
N LYS A 613 11.36 10.28 5.46
CA LYS A 613 12.08 9.85 6.67
C LYS A 613 12.44 8.38 6.45
N ASN A 614 13.73 8.11 6.31
CA ASN A 614 14.26 6.77 6.08
C ASN A 614 14.13 5.93 7.36
N ARG A 615 13.50 4.76 7.28
CA ARG A 615 13.25 3.88 8.43
C ARG A 615 14.25 2.72 8.47
N ILE A 616 14.57 2.27 9.68
CA ILE A 616 15.43 1.11 9.91
C ILE A 616 14.56 -0.07 10.36
N TYR A 617 14.73 -1.24 9.75
CA TYR A 617 14.00 -2.46 10.09
C TYR A 617 14.86 -3.40 10.93
N ARG A 618 14.72 -3.30 12.26
CA ARG A 618 15.59 -4.02 13.20
C ARG A 618 15.49 -5.55 13.13
N LYS A 619 14.33 -6.13 12.82
CA LYS A 619 14.19 -7.60 12.73
C LYS A 619 15.07 -8.16 11.60
N GLU A 620 14.97 -7.53 10.44
CA GLU A 620 15.78 -7.84 9.25
C GLU A 620 17.27 -7.60 9.52
N LEU A 621 17.63 -6.53 10.22
CA LEU A 621 19.03 -6.28 10.61
C LEU A 621 19.61 -7.32 11.57
N VAL A 622 18.89 -7.69 12.64
CA VAL A 622 19.39 -8.72 13.57
C VAL A 622 19.59 -10.05 12.85
N LEU A 623 18.68 -10.39 11.92
CA LEU A 623 18.82 -11.60 11.11
C LEU A 623 19.97 -11.49 10.09
N ALA A 624 20.23 -10.31 9.53
CA ALA A 624 21.41 -10.03 8.72
C ALA A 624 22.70 -10.37 9.49
N PHE A 625 22.83 -9.85 10.73
CA PHE A 625 23.99 -10.13 11.57
C PHE A 625 24.10 -11.60 11.96
N LEU A 626 22.98 -12.29 12.18
CA LEU A 626 22.99 -13.73 12.47
C LEU A 626 23.54 -14.53 11.28
N LEU A 627 23.05 -14.26 10.08
CA LEU A 627 23.49 -14.91 8.85
C LEU A 627 24.96 -14.61 8.54
N LEU A 628 25.40 -13.37 8.74
CA LEU A 628 26.80 -12.98 8.57
C LEU A 628 27.72 -13.63 9.61
N THR A 629 27.26 -13.81 10.86
CA THR A 629 27.99 -14.55 11.91
C THR A 629 28.15 -16.02 11.51
N ALA A 630 27.08 -16.64 11.02
CA ALA A 630 27.13 -18.01 10.51
C ALA A 630 28.02 -18.14 9.25
N ALA A 631 28.04 -17.13 8.37
CA ALA A 631 28.97 -17.08 7.23
C ALA A 631 30.43 -17.03 7.70
N ALA A 632 30.76 -16.17 8.67
CA ALA A 632 32.10 -16.12 9.27
C ALA A 632 32.51 -17.47 9.88
N ARG A 633 31.56 -18.16 10.53
CA ARG A 633 31.78 -19.51 11.05
C ARG A 633 32.04 -20.55 9.94
N SER A 634 31.26 -20.50 8.87
CA SER A 634 31.39 -21.38 7.71
C SER A 634 32.73 -21.22 6.99
N LEU A 635 33.31 -20.01 7.03
CA LEU A 635 34.65 -19.74 6.49
C LEU A 635 35.73 -20.48 7.29
N LEU A 636 35.57 -20.61 8.62
CA LEU A 636 36.49 -21.35 9.49
C LEU A 636 36.41 -22.88 9.29
N SER A 637 35.26 -23.43 8.86
CA SER A 637 35.06 -24.87 8.65
C SER A 637 35.24 -25.35 7.20
N ALA A 638 35.75 -24.51 6.29
CA ALA A 638 35.94 -24.85 4.86
C ALA A 638 34.67 -25.32 4.10
N HIS A 639 33.46 -24.98 4.58
CA HIS A 639 32.20 -25.28 3.88
C HIS A 639 31.92 -24.24 2.78
N GLY A 640 32.60 -24.38 1.63
CA GLY A 640 32.65 -23.34 0.61
C GLY A 640 31.29 -22.86 0.08
N ILE A 641 30.34 -23.76 -0.20
CA ILE A 641 29.05 -23.38 -0.81
C ILE A 641 28.12 -22.67 0.19
N HIS A 642 28.08 -23.15 1.45
CA HIS A 642 27.26 -22.54 2.50
C HIS A 642 27.71 -21.13 2.84
N PHE A 643 29.03 -20.89 2.82
CA PHE A 643 29.61 -19.57 3.02
C PHE A 643 29.03 -18.53 2.05
N TYR A 644 29.07 -18.80 0.74
CA TYR A 644 28.58 -17.84 -0.25
C TYR A 644 27.09 -17.57 -0.10
N PHE A 645 26.28 -18.61 0.09
CA PHE A 645 24.84 -18.43 0.29
C PHE A 645 24.54 -17.58 1.54
N LEU A 646 25.15 -17.90 2.68
CA LEU A 646 24.96 -17.17 3.93
C LEU A 646 25.44 -15.72 3.83
N LEU A 647 26.58 -15.48 3.15
CA LEU A 647 27.11 -14.14 2.92
C LEU A 647 26.13 -13.30 2.09
N PHE A 648 25.71 -13.79 0.91
CA PHE A 648 24.81 -13.04 0.04
C PHE A 648 23.42 -12.88 0.67
N GLN A 649 22.92 -13.88 1.38
CA GLN A 649 21.66 -13.78 2.12
C GLN A 649 21.76 -12.75 3.26
N GLY A 650 22.84 -12.76 4.04
CA GLY A 650 23.10 -11.78 5.10
C GLY A 650 23.18 -10.35 4.56
N LEU A 651 23.88 -10.15 3.43
CA LEU A 651 23.93 -8.86 2.74
C LEU A 651 22.55 -8.41 2.21
N SER A 652 21.73 -9.34 1.70
CA SER A 652 20.37 -9.03 1.25
C SER A 652 19.49 -8.53 2.40
N PHE A 653 19.53 -9.23 3.56
CA PHE A 653 18.83 -8.79 4.77
C PHE A 653 19.34 -7.44 5.29
N LEU A 654 20.64 -7.13 5.13
CA LEU A 654 21.21 -5.84 5.49
C LEU A 654 20.66 -4.72 4.60
N ILE A 655 20.65 -4.92 3.28
CA ILE A 655 20.11 -3.95 2.29
C ILE A 655 18.65 -3.64 2.58
N VAL A 656 17.84 -4.67 2.82
CA VAL A 656 16.41 -4.52 3.15
C VAL A 656 16.23 -3.90 4.54
N GLY A 657 17.04 -4.32 5.52
CA GLY A 657 17.03 -3.80 6.88
C GLY A 657 17.33 -2.30 6.98
N LEU A 658 18.13 -1.79 6.04
CA LEU A 658 18.49 -0.37 5.91
C LEU A 658 17.57 0.41 4.95
N ASP A 659 16.53 -0.23 4.40
CA ASP A 659 15.55 0.37 3.48
C ASP A 659 16.19 0.93 2.20
N LEU A 660 17.17 0.22 1.65
CA LEU A 660 17.90 0.59 0.42
C LEU A 660 17.27 -0.02 -0.85
N ILE A 661 16.38 -1.01 -0.71
CA ILE A 661 15.83 -1.77 -1.86
C ILE A 661 14.83 -0.97 -2.71
N GLY A 662 14.14 0.00 -2.10
CA GLY A 662 13.19 0.89 -2.77
C GLY A 662 13.82 2.20 -3.25
N GLU A 663 15.14 2.37 -3.13
CA GLU A 663 15.81 3.49 -3.78
C GLU A 663 15.75 3.30 -5.29
N GLN A 664 15.36 4.36 -6.01
CA GLN A 664 15.47 4.38 -7.46
C GLN A 664 16.93 4.07 -7.82
N VAL A 665 17.12 3.29 -8.88
CA VAL A 665 18.42 3.25 -9.54
C VAL A 665 18.58 4.66 -10.09
N ASN A 666 19.21 5.55 -9.31
CA ASN A 666 19.54 6.90 -9.72
C ASN A 666 20.48 6.79 -10.92
N ASP A 667 19.90 6.74 -12.11
CA ASP A 667 20.38 7.49 -13.25
C ASP A 667 19.28 8.51 -13.49
N PRO A 668 19.46 9.79 -13.07
CA PRO A 668 18.46 10.79 -13.35
C PRO A 668 18.42 10.99 -14.87
N SER A 669 17.44 10.36 -15.52
CA SER A 669 17.12 10.66 -16.90
C SER A 669 16.64 12.10 -16.96
N LEU A 670 17.45 12.99 -17.53
CA LEU A 670 17.08 14.37 -17.73
C LEU A 670 16.14 14.43 -18.95
N SER A 671 14.86 14.64 -18.69
CA SER A 671 13.86 14.83 -19.74
C SER A 671 13.88 16.29 -20.19
N VAL A 672 14.56 16.59 -21.29
CA VAL A 672 14.55 17.93 -21.90
C VAL A 672 13.33 18.05 -22.81
N PHE A 673 12.40 18.93 -22.47
CA PHE A 673 11.26 19.24 -23.34
C PHE A 673 11.62 20.31 -24.37
N LYS A 674 11.11 20.13 -25.58
CA LYS A 674 11.28 21.03 -26.73
C LYS A 674 10.64 22.40 -26.41
N GLY A 675 11.45 23.37 -26.02
CA GLY A 675 11.10 24.78 -26.15
C GLY A 675 11.12 25.19 -27.63
N TYR A 676 10.20 26.07 -28.02
CA TYR A 676 9.98 26.52 -29.40
C TYR A 676 11.28 26.92 -30.13
N GLY A 677 11.54 26.27 -31.27
CA GLY A 677 12.49 26.69 -32.33
C GLY A 677 13.98 26.57 -32.01
N LEU A 678 14.65 25.54 -32.54
CA LEU A 678 16.11 25.58 -32.72
C LEU A 678 16.46 26.70 -33.72
N SER A 679 17.58 27.40 -33.51
CA SER A 679 18.07 28.33 -34.55
C SER A 679 18.46 27.54 -35.79
N LYS A 680 18.22 28.12 -36.98
CA LYS A 680 18.46 27.46 -38.28
C LYS A 680 19.88 26.91 -38.43
N ALA A 681 20.86 27.58 -37.84
CA ALA A 681 22.26 27.15 -37.83
C ALA A 681 22.49 25.85 -37.00
N ALA A 682 21.76 25.67 -35.90
CA ALA A 682 21.85 24.45 -35.09
C ALA A 682 21.17 23.26 -35.77
N GLU A 683 20.06 23.48 -36.48
CA GLU A 683 19.43 22.44 -37.31
C GLU A 683 20.31 22.02 -38.50
N GLU A 684 20.99 22.97 -39.14
CA GLU A 684 21.91 22.71 -40.26
C GLU A 684 23.16 21.95 -39.81
N TYR A 685 23.75 22.30 -38.66
CA TYR A 685 24.90 21.59 -38.08
C TYR A 685 24.57 20.14 -37.68
N LEU A 686 23.40 19.91 -37.08
CA LEU A 686 22.96 18.57 -36.69
C LEU A 686 22.56 17.72 -37.90
N SER A 687 21.91 18.34 -38.90
CA SER A 687 21.63 17.67 -40.17
C SER A 687 22.90 17.30 -40.94
N SER A 688 23.94 18.12 -40.88
CA SER A 688 25.22 17.83 -41.55
C SER A 688 26.00 16.68 -40.90
N HIS A 689 25.72 16.36 -39.63
CA HIS A 689 26.25 15.19 -38.92
C HIS A 689 25.30 13.98 -38.92
N GLY A 690 24.33 13.96 -39.84
CA GLY A 690 23.45 12.80 -40.09
C GLY A 690 22.25 12.67 -39.16
N LEU A 691 22.00 13.66 -38.30
CA LEU A 691 20.96 13.64 -37.28
C LEU A 691 19.77 14.52 -37.71
N LYS A 692 18.93 13.99 -38.61
CA LYS A 692 17.68 14.65 -39.02
C LYS A 692 16.52 14.25 -38.10
N ASN A 693 15.73 15.21 -37.63
CA ASN A 693 14.46 15.03 -36.88
C ASN A 693 14.55 14.26 -35.55
N ALA A 694 15.59 14.47 -34.75
CA ALA A 694 15.74 13.70 -33.51
C ALA A 694 15.25 14.42 -32.25
N ILE A 695 14.53 13.67 -31.43
CA ILE A 695 14.14 14.00 -30.05
C ILE A 695 15.17 13.29 -29.17
N TYR A 696 15.86 14.01 -28.27
CA TYR A 696 16.92 13.41 -27.44
C TYR A 696 16.62 13.51 -25.95
N SER A 697 17.00 12.46 -25.23
CA SER A 697 17.25 12.43 -23.79
C SER A 697 18.74 12.13 -23.62
N ILE A 698 19.40 12.84 -22.71
CA ILE A 698 20.81 12.62 -22.36
C ILE A 698 20.85 12.12 -20.92
N ASP A 699 21.59 11.04 -20.68
CA ASP A 699 21.83 10.52 -19.35
C ASP A 699 22.76 11.46 -18.58
N ALA A 700 22.51 11.68 -17.29
CA ALA A 700 23.31 12.60 -16.48
C ALA A 700 24.78 12.16 -16.34
N SER A 701 25.08 10.87 -16.57
CA SER A 701 26.46 10.35 -16.63
C SER A 701 27.23 10.81 -17.86
N ASP A 702 26.53 11.22 -18.91
CA ASP A 702 27.11 11.56 -20.21
C ASP A 702 27.30 13.08 -20.38
N VAL A 703 26.84 13.88 -19.40
CA VAL A 703 27.09 15.32 -19.33
C VAL A 703 28.52 15.54 -18.80
N GLN A 704 29.47 15.74 -19.71
CA GLN A 704 30.82 16.19 -19.36
C GLN A 704 30.84 17.72 -19.24
N ASP A 705 31.69 18.27 -18.36
CA ASP A 705 31.77 19.71 -18.08
C ASP A 705 32.03 20.57 -19.34
N ASP A 706 32.62 19.96 -20.37
CA ASP A 706 32.99 20.63 -21.63
C ASP A 706 31.82 20.74 -22.64
N LEU A 707 30.68 20.08 -22.40
CA LEU A 707 29.56 20.01 -23.36
C LEU A 707 28.68 21.28 -23.37
N PHE A 708 28.63 22.04 -22.27
CA PHE A 708 27.71 23.19 -22.13
C PHE A 708 28.37 24.48 -21.62
N GLY A 709 29.70 24.52 -21.46
CA GLY A 709 30.39 25.68 -20.87
C GLY A 709 30.01 25.92 -19.40
N GLN A 710 30.50 27.03 -18.82
CA GLN A 710 30.26 27.36 -17.42
C GLN A 710 28.79 27.74 -17.19
N LEU A 711 28.05 26.89 -16.48
CA LEU A 711 26.63 27.11 -16.17
C LEU A 711 26.44 28.23 -15.13
N ILE A 712 25.69 29.27 -15.48
CA ILE A 712 25.37 30.41 -14.60
C ILE A 712 23.87 30.44 -14.29
N MET A 713 23.50 30.80 -13.06
CA MET A 713 22.12 30.84 -12.58
C MET A 713 21.39 32.08 -13.11
N CYS A 714 20.32 31.89 -13.90
CA CYS A 714 19.54 33.00 -14.48
C CYS A 714 18.34 33.36 -13.58
N PRO A 715 18.15 34.63 -13.17
CA PRO A 715 16.93 35.07 -12.50
C PRO A 715 15.80 35.24 -13.54
N PHE A 716 14.68 34.56 -13.31
CA PHE A 716 13.49 34.57 -14.16
C PHE A 716 12.87 35.98 -14.24
N ARG A 717 12.67 36.52 -15.45
CA ARG A 717 11.86 37.73 -15.72
C ARG A 717 10.65 37.34 -16.56
N GLN A 718 9.44 37.63 -16.08
CA GLN A 718 8.21 37.50 -16.87
C GLN A 718 8.21 38.51 -18.05
N PRO A 719 7.63 38.14 -19.21
CA PRO A 719 7.47 39.08 -20.32
C PRO A 719 6.33 40.07 -20.05
N ASN A 720 6.64 41.36 -20.16
CA ASN A 720 5.69 42.45 -20.05
C ASN A 720 4.63 42.39 -21.17
N SER A 721 3.37 42.51 -20.78
CA SER A 721 2.28 42.83 -21.68
C SER A 721 2.45 44.26 -22.21
N THR A 722 2.37 44.41 -23.52
CA THR A 722 2.21 45.70 -24.20
C THR A 722 0.89 46.33 -23.78
N LYS A 723 0.94 47.34 -22.90
CA LYS A 723 -0.10 48.37 -22.81
C LYS A 723 0.54 49.75 -22.64
N GLU A 724 0.02 50.65 -23.45
CA GLU A 724 0.42 52.04 -23.62
C GLU A 724 0.40 52.83 -22.30
N LYS A 725 1.30 53.82 -22.25
CA LYS A 725 1.39 54.83 -21.20
C LYS A 725 0.18 55.76 -21.24
N SER A 726 -0.44 56.02 -20.09
CA SER A 726 -0.93 57.36 -19.75
C SER A 726 -0.71 57.66 -18.27
N SER A 727 -0.09 58.80 -18.03
CA SER A 727 0.41 59.36 -16.78
C SER A 727 -0.66 59.65 -15.70
N GLY A 728 -0.27 59.54 -14.42
CA GLY A 728 -1.01 60.17 -13.31
C GLY A 728 -0.36 59.93 -11.95
N LYS A 729 0.20 60.98 -11.36
CA LYS A 729 0.93 61.02 -10.08
C LYS A 729 0.00 60.87 -8.85
N ASN A 730 0.48 60.26 -7.76
CA ASN A 730 0.79 60.90 -6.45
C ASN A 730 0.67 59.96 -5.23
N HIS A 731 1.57 60.23 -4.27
CA HIS A 731 1.74 59.69 -2.91
C HIS A 731 0.48 59.72 -2.00
N LEU A 732 0.42 58.88 -0.94
CA LEU A 732 0.80 59.18 0.47
C LEU A 732 0.15 58.21 1.51
N GLU A 733 0.97 57.77 2.48
CA GLU A 733 0.74 57.57 3.94
C GLU A 733 -0.29 56.62 4.60
N LYS A 734 -0.01 56.37 5.89
CA LYS A 734 -0.37 55.26 6.81
C LYS A 734 -1.41 55.64 7.89
N ARG A 735 -2.00 54.58 8.51
CA ARG A 735 -2.54 54.38 9.91
C ARG A 735 -4.02 54.79 10.20
N PRO A 736 -4.66 54.31 11.31
CA PRO A 736 -4.85 52.93 11.83
C PRO A 736 -6.29 52.66 12.43
N LEU A 737 -6.52 51.45 12.98
CA LEU A 737 -7.72 50.99 13.73
C LEU A 737 -7.86 51.55 15.17
N PRO A 738 -9.06 51.42 15.80
CA PRO A 738 -9.21 51.39 17.26
C PRO A 738 -9.96 50.15 17.84
N GLU A 739 -9.60 49.78 19.08
CA GLU A 739 -10.29 48.88 20.04
C GLU A 739 -11.19 49.67 21.03
N LEU A 740 -12.14 49.00 21.71
CA LEU A 740 -12.63 49.44 23.04
C LEU A 740 -13.12 48.27 23.93
N VAL A 741 -12.90 48.46 25.24
CA VAL A 741 -13.02 47.57 26.41
C VAL A 741 -14.27 47.92 27.25
N GLY A 742 -14.77 47.02 28.11
CA GLY A 742 -15.60 47.39 29.28
C GLY A 742 -16.19 46.22 30.10
N SER A 743 -16.23 46.36 31.44
CA SER A 743 -16.33 45.30 32.47
C SER A 743 -17.30 45.63 33.64
N ALA A 744 -17.59 44.62 34.52
CA ALA A 744 -18.12 44.67 35.92
C ALA A 744 -19.68 44.66 36.13
N SER A 745 -20.36 44.18 37.21
CA SER A 745 -20.09 43.38 38.44
C SER A 745 -21.40 43.16 39.30
N PHE A 746 -21.38 42.19 40.25
CA PHE A 746 -22.10 42.03 41.57
C PHE A 746 -23.50 41.34 41.81
N ALA A 747 -23.46 40.32 42.71
CA ALA A 747 -24.22 40.06 43.98
C ALA A 747 -25.58 39.27 44.10
N ALA A 748 -25.47 38.01 44.60
CA ALA A 748 -26.05 37.33 45.79
C ALA A 748 -27.58 37.16 46.15
N ASN A 749 -28.02 35.88 46.14
CA ASN A 749 -28.84 35.10 47.14
C ASN A 749 -30.38 35.34 47.36
N PRO A 750 -31.15 34.43 48.02
CA PRO A 750 -31.52 33.05 47.62
C PRO A 750 -33.04 32.72 47.81
N GLN A 751 -33.62 31.75 47.08
CA GLN A 751 -34.76 30.96 47.57
C GLN A 751 -35.01 29.70 46.71
N ILE A 752 -35.03 28.55 47.39
CA ILE A 752 -35.35 27.23 46.86
C ILE A 752 -36.87 27.07 46.85
N LYS A 753 -37.45 26.65 45.72
CA LYS A 753 -38.68 25.85 45.67
C LYS A 753 -38.83 25.17 44.30
N HIS A 754 -39.04 23.87 44.33
CA HIS A 754 -39.40 23.03 43.19
C HIS A 754 -40.59 23.62 42.41
N ALA A 755 -40.46 23.78 41.09
CA ALA A 755 -41.61 23.99 40.21
C ALA A 755 -41.34 23.41 38.81
N LYS A 756 -42.39 22.78 38.29
CA LYS A 756 -42.56 22.08 37.01
C LYS A 756 -42.00 22.85 35.81
N LEU A 757 -41.30 22.14 34.93
CA LEU A 757 -40.92 22.62 33.60
C LEU A 757 -41.99 22.18 32.58
N ASP A 758 -43.19 22.72 32.73
CA ASP A 758 -44.15 22.85 31.62
C ASP A 758 -44.20 24.34 31.26
N ASN A 759 -44.05 24.63 29.97
CA ASN A 759 -44.11 25.94 29.30
C ASN A 759 -42.83 26.80 29.28
N PHE A 760 -41.97 26.52 28.29
CA PHE A 760 -41.36 27.56 27.45
C PHE A 760 -41.32 27.06 25.98
N LEU A 761 -42.38 27.40 25.24
CA LEU A 761 -42.48 27.42 23.77
C LEU A 761 -41.61 28.58 23.24
N GLN A 762 -40.96 28.62 22.08
CA GLN A 762 -41.10 27.95 20.78
C GLN A 762 -39.76 28.20 20.04
N GLY A 763 -39.08 27.14 19.58
CA GLY A 763 -38.12 27.24 18.48
C GLY A 763 -38.79 26.69 17.21
N PRO A 764 -38.42 27.15 16.00
CA PRO A 764 -39.06 26.66 14.78
C PRO A 764 -38.94 25.13 14.68
N PRO A 765 -39.97 24.42 14.21
CA PRO A 765 -39.86 23.00 13.94
C PRO A 765 -38.76 22.78 12.90
N ILE A 766 -37.93 21.78 13.14
CA ILE A 766 -36.89 21.36 12.21
C ILE A 766 -37.54 21.08 10.85
N SER A 767 -36.95 21.66 9.81
CA SER A 767 -37.22 21.32 8.41
C SER A 767 -37.29 19.80 8.29
N SER A 768 -38.34 19.28 7.65
CA SER A 768 -38.64 17.84 7.48
C SER A 768 -37.52 17.03 6.79
N TYR A 769 -36.39 17.64 6.46
CA TYR A 769 -35.29 17.08 5.69
C TYR A 769 -34.02 16.73 6.49
N CYS A 770 -33.88 17.14 7.77
CA CYS A 770 -32.66 16.86 8.55
C CYS A 770 -32.95 16.03 9.82
N SER A 771 -32.69 14.72 9.74
CA SER A 771 -32.88 13.77 10.85
C SER A 771 -31.59 13.45 11.63
N SER A 772 -30.47 14.10 11.27
CA SER A 772 -29.13 13.78 11.80
C SER A 772 -28.46 14.99 12.47
N CYS A 773 -27.79 14.78 13.60
CA CYS A 773 -27.01 15.83 14.28
C CYS A 773 -25.68 15.34 14.88
N ILE A 774 -24.76 16.28 15.06
CA ILE A 774 -23.50 16.11 15.79
C ILE A 774 -23.65 16.78 17.15
N VAL A 775 -23.21 16.12 18.21
CA VAL A 775 -23.22 16.62 19.59
C VAL A 775 -21.80 16.60 20.14
N GLU A 776 -21.24 17.76 20.42
CA GLU A 776 -19.97 17.92 21.14
C GLU A 776 -20.31 18.06 22.63
N PHE A 777 -19.59 17.39 23.54
CA PHE A 777 -19.81 17.52 24.99
C PHE A 777 -18.51 17.66 25.75
N ASP A 778 -18.56 18.36 26.88
CA ASP A 778 -17.46 18.48 27.82
C ASP A 778 -17.95 18.73 29.26
N GLY A 779 -17.05 18.58 30.23
CA GLY A 779 -17.26 18.91 31.63
C GLY A 779 -16.04 19.63 32.22
N ALA A 780 -16.31 20.63 33.05
CA ALA A 780 -15.29 21.42 33.71
C ALA A 780 -15.54 21.43 35.23
N SER A 781 -14.47 21.31 36.04
CA SER A 781 -14.55 21.33 37.51
C SER A 781 -13.38 22.12 38.13
N LYS A 782 -13.68 23.19 38.89
CA LYS A 782 -12.69 24.03 39.59
C LYS A 782 -12.36 23.43 40.95
N GLY A 783 -11.24 22.69 40.99
CA GLY A 783 -10.90 21.75 42.07
C GLY A 783 -11.63 20.43 41.82
N ASN A 784 -10.96 19.28 41.82
CA ASN A 784 -11.59 18.01 41.43
C ASN A 784 -11.62 17.03 42.62
N PRO A 785 -12.74 16.87 43.36
CA PRO A 785 -14.07 17.47 43.14
C PRO A 785 -14.18 18.94 43.60
N GLY A 786 -15.07 19.69 42.97
CA GLY A 786 -15.24 21.13 43.19
C GLY A 786 -16.34 21.69 42.28
N GLN A 787 -16.48 23.02 42.22
CA GLN A 787 -17.57 23.66 41.48
C GLN A 787 -17.47 23.31 39.99
N ALA A 788 -18.50 22.68 39.45
CA ALA A 788 -18.48 22.05 38.15
C ALA A 788 -19.64 22.49 37.25
N GLY A 789 -19.37 22.46 35.95
CA GLY A 789 -20.30 22.80 34.87
C GLY A 789 -20.18 21.79 33.74
N ALA A 790 -21.30 21.54 33.06
CA ALA A 790 -21.40 20.65 31.92
C ALA A 790 -21.76 21.46 30.67
N GLY A 791 -21.16 21.13 29.53
CA GLY A 791 -21.39 21.79 28.26
C GLY A 791 -21.73 20.81 27.16
N ALA A 792 -22.63 21.20 26.25
CA ALA A 792 -22.87 20.46 25.02
C ALA A 792 -23.20 21.42 23.85
N VAL A 793 -22.74 21.10 22.65
CA VAL A 793 -23.05 21.86 21.42
C VAL A 793 -23.65 20.90 20.41
N LEU A 794 -24.86 21.19 19.93
CA LEU A 794 -25.54 20.41 18.91
C LEU A 794 -25.51 21.15 17.59
N ARG A 795 -25.08 20.46 16.52
CA ARG A 795 -25.09 20.98 15.16
C ARG A 795 -25.93 20.06 14.27
N ALA A 796 -26.88 20.63 13.53
CA ALA A 796 -27.56 19.89 12.47
C ALA A 796 -26.56 19.47 11.39
N ALA A 797 -26.75 18.30 10.77
CA ALA A 797 -25.80 17.76 9.78
C ALA A 797 -25.66 18.62 8.51
N ASP A 798 -26.64 19.47 8.22
CA ASP A 798 -26.64 20.44 7.12
C ASP A 798 -26.02 21.81 7.53
N GLY A 799 -25.60 21.96 8.78
CA GLY A 799 -25.01 23.20 9.30
C GLY A 799 -26.03 24.33 9.58
N SER A 800 -27.33 24.08 9.41
CA SER A 800 -28.39 25.10 9.48
C SER A 800 -28.70 25.60 10.91
N MET A 801 -28.45 24.77 11.92
CA MET A 801 -28.79 25.08 13.33
C MET A 801 -27.66 24.67 14.27
N VAL A 802 -27.28 25.58 15.16
CA VAL A 802 -26.33 25.33 16.25
C VAL A 802 -26.99 25.67 17.59
N PHE A 803 -27.12 24.68 18.48
CA PHE A 803 -27.60 24.86 19.85
C PHE A 803 -26.43 24.71 20.82
N ARG A 804 -26.20 25.72 21.66
CA ARG A 804 -25.22 25.66 22.75
C ARG A 804 -25.94 25.47 24.07
N LEU A 805 -25.60 24.40 24.77
CA LEU A 805 -26.19 23.98 26.03
C LEU A 805 -25.15 24.07 27.14
N ARG A 806 -25.56 24.55 28.30
CA ARG A 806 -24.74 24.59 29.50
C ARG A 806 -25.58 24.29 30.74
N GLU A 807 -25.05 23.50 31.66
CA GLU A 807 -25.71 23.09 32.91
C GLU A 807 -24.79 23.33 34.11
N GLY A 808 -25.33 23.91 35.19
CA GLY A 808 -24.65 23.96 36.48
C GLY A 808 -24.72 22.61 37.18
N VAL A 809 -23.57 21.98 37.49
CA VAL A 809 -23.52 20.63 38.09
C VAL A 809 -23.32 20.68 39.62
N GLY A 810 -22.95 21.83 40.17
CA GLY A 810 -22.65 21.98 41.61
C GLY A 810 -21.27 21.42 41.95
N ILE A 811 -21.10 20.81 43.13
CA ILE A 811 -19.82 20.21 43.53
C ILE A 811 -19.71 18.79 42.96
N ALA A 812 -18.87 18.61 41.94
CA ALA A 812 -18.67 17.32 41.28
C ALA A 812 -17.25 17.15 40.74
N THR A 813 -16.89 15.92 40.39
CA THR A 813 -15.64 15.64 39.68
C THR A 813 -15.75 15.96 38.19
N ASN A 814 -14.63 16.15 37.50
CA ASN A 814 -14.63 16.43 36.06
C ASN A 814 -15.38 15.36 35.27
N ASN A 815 -15.11 14.08 35.56
CA ASN A 815 -15.76 12.97 34.88
C ASN A 815 -17.28 12.95 35.08
N VAL A 816 -17.78 13.38 36.26
CA VAL A 816 -19.22 13.51 36.51
C VAL A 816 -19.80 14.64 35.67
N ALA A 817 -19.10 15.78 35.57
CA ALA A 817 -19.50 16.89 34.71
C ALA A 817 -19.52 16.50 33.22
N GLU A 818 -18.53 15.74 32.74
CA GLU A 818 -18.48 15.24 31.36
C GLU A 818 -19.65 14.31 31.04
N TYR A 819 -19.99 13.39 31.97
CA TYR A 819 -21.18 12.55 31.84
C TYR A 819 -22.47 13.37 31.78
N ARG A 820 -22.56 14.44 32.58
CA ARG A 820 -23.70 15.37 32.56
C ARG A 820 -23.78 16.11 31.23
N GLY A 821 -22.65 16.55 30.67
CA GLY A 821 -22.58 17.17 29.35
C GLY A 821 -23.09 16.23 28.26
N ALA A 822 -22.63 14.97 28.25
CA ALA A 822 -23.11 13.98 27.30
C ALA A 822 -24.62 13.74 27.42
N ILE A 823 -25.13 13.56 28.65
CA ILE A 823 -26.56 13.34 28.91
C ILE A 823 -27.40 14.56 28.48
N LEU A 824 -26.92 15.77 28.77
CA LEU A 824 -27.58 17.02 28.40
C LEU A 824 -27.75 17.12 26.88
N GLY A 825 -26.68 16.86 26.13
CA GLY A 825 -26.72 16.86 24.66
C GLY A 825 -27.67 15.80 24.08
N LEU A 826 -27.64 14.57 24.60
CA LEU A 826 -28.52 13.49 24.14
C LEU A 826 -30.00 13.77 24.42
N LYS A 827 -30.33 14.26 25.62
CA LYS A 827 -31.72 14.61 25.97
C LYS A 827 -32.25 15.71 25.05
N TYR A 828 -31.45 16.75 24.82
CA TYR A 828 -31.87 17.87 23.99
C TYR A 828 -32.02 17.46 22.52
N ALA A 829 -31.15 16.57 22.01
CA ALA A 829 -31.27 16.04 20.66
C ALA A 829 -32.57 15.23 20.46
N LEU A 830 -32.97 14.41 21.44
CA LEU A 830 -34.26 13.70 21.41
C LEU A 830 -35.44 14.67 21.44
N GLN A 831 -35.39 15.71 22.27
CA GLN A 831 -36.43 16.75 22.35
C GLN A 831 -36.61 17.49 21.02
N LYS A 832 -35.53 17.66 20.25
CA LYS A 832 -35.58 18.26 18.91
C LYS A 832 -36.01 17.27 17.82
N GLY A 833 -36.16 15.97 18.13
CA GLY A 833 -36.64 14.98 17.17
C GLY A 833 -35.56 14.44 16.22
N PHE A 834 -34.27 14.61 16.55
CA PHE A 834 -33.19 13.97 15.80
C PHE A 834 -33.23 12.45 15.99
N LYS A 835 -33.03 11.70 14.90
CA LYS A 835 -33.11 10.23 14.89
C LYS A 835 -31.74 9.56 14.77
N HIS A 836 -30.77 10.25 14.17
CA HIS A 836 -29.40 9.77 14.01
C HIS A 836 -28.43 10.74 14.68
N ILE A 837 -27.57 10.24 15.57
CA ILE A 837 -26.71 11.10 16.39
C ILE A 837 -25.25 10.64 16.39
N ARG A 838 -24.33 11.61 16.25
CA ARG A 838 -22.90 11.42 16.50
C ARG A 838 -22.48 12.30 17.66
N ILE A 839 -22.10 11.69 18.78
CA ILE A 839 -21.60 12.39 19.96
C ILE A 839 -20.07 12.34 20.03
N GLN A 840 -19.45 13.46 20.40
CA GLN A 840 -18.00 13.64 20.43
C GLN A 840 -17.59 14.32 21.73
N GLY A 841 -16.50 13.88 22.34
CA GLY A 841 -15.91 14.52 23.52
C GLY A 841 -14.46 14.11 23.70
N ASP A 842 -13.70 14.89 24.45
CA ASP A 842 -12.29 14.65 24.76
C ASP A 842 -12.05 13.73 25.96
N SER A 843 -13.13 13.35 26.66
CA SER A 843 -13.08 12.30 27.68
C SER A 843 -13.11 10.90 27.10
N LYS A 844 -11.94 10.28 26.95
CA LYS A 844 -11.82 8.89 26.50
C LYS A 844 -12.54 7.91 27.43
N LEU A 845 -12.56 8.21 28.74
CA LEU A 845 -13.22 7.41 29.75
C LEU A 845 -14.74 7.34 29.50
N VAL A 846 -15.39 8.51 29.37
CA VAL A 846 -16.84 8.60 29.14
C VAL A 846 -17.20 7.95 27.81
N CYS A 847 -16.45 8.25 26.74
CA CYS A 847 -16.69 7.68 25.42
C CYS A 847 -16.66 6.14 25.43
N MET A 848 -15.62 5.54 26.02
CA MET A 848 -15.44 4.09 26.06
C MET A 848 -16.47 3.39 26.97
N GLN A 849 -16.88 4.02 28.07
CA GLN A 849 -17.87 3.46 28.99
C GLN A 849 -19.30 3.50 28.42
N VAL A 850 -19.70 4.61 27.78
CA VAL A 850 -21.00 4.73 27.09
C VAL A 850 -21.09 3.78 25.90
N GLN A 851 -19.98 3.56 25.18
CA GLN A 851 -19.91 2.57 24.10
C GLN A 851 -20.03 1.11 24.61
N GLY A 852 -19.81 0.88 25.91
CA GLY A 852 -19.86 -0.45 26.54
C GLY A 852 -18.54 -1.21 26.47
N LEU A 853 -17.45 -0.59 26.02
CA LEU A 853 -16.13 -1.21 25.94
C LEU A 853 -15.42 -1.27 27.29
N TRP A 854 -15.65 -0.27 28.16
CA TRP A 854 -15.06 -0.21 29.51
C TRP A 854 -16.12 -0.34 30.61
N LYS A 855 -15.78 -1.01 31.72
CA LYS A 855 -16.65 -1.16 32.90
C LYS A 855 -16.49 0.02 33.86
N THR A 856 -17.59 0.51 34.41
CA THR A 856 -17.60 1.57 35.43
C THR A 856 -17.54 0.94 36.83
N LYS A 857 -16.51 1.27 37.62
CA LYS A 857 -16.29 0.72 38.97
C LYS A 857 -16.87 1.60 40.10
N VAL A 858 -17.15 2.87 39.82
CA VAL A 858 -17.65 3.86 40.79
C VAL A 858 -19.17 3.98 40.64
N GLN A 859 -19.90 3.79 41.74
CA GLN A 859 -21.37 3.69 41.73
C GLN A 859 -22.07 4.92 41.13
N ASN A 860 -21.68 6.14 41.52
CA ASN A 860 -22.27 7.38 40.98
C ASN A 860 -22.07 7.54 39.46
N MET A 861 -20.93 7.09 38.92
CA MET A 861 -20.67 7.11 37.48
C MET A 861 -21.40 5.97 36.75
N ALA A 862 -21.67 4.86 37.44
CA ALA A 862 -22.40 3.73 36.86
C ALA A 862 -23.86 4.10 36.59
N GLU A 863 -24.48 4.89 37.48
CA GLU A 863 -25.83 5.44 37.28
C GLU A 863 -25.89 6.40 36.09
N LEU A 864 -24.93 7.33 35.97
CA LEU A 864 -24.84 8.24 34.82
C LEU A 864 -24.59 7.49 33.50
N CYS A 865 -23.72 6.46 33.53
CA CYS A 865 -23.47 5.60 32.38
C CYS A 865 -24.72 4.83 31.96
N LYS A 866 -25.53 4.37 32.92
CA LYS A 866 -26.82 3.70 32.64
C LYS A 866 -27.78 4.66 31.94
N VAL A 867 -27.95 5.87 32.46
CA VAL A 867 -28.81 6.90 31.84
C VAL A 867 -28.34 7.25 30.42
N ALA A 868 -27.03 7.42 30.20
CA ALA A 868 -26.49 7.69 28.88
C ALA A 868 -26.75 6.55 27.89
N LYS A 869 -26.71 5.29 28.34
CA LYS A 869 -27.05 4.11 27.52
C LYS A 869 -28.54 4.02 27.21
N GLU A 870 -29.40 4.28 28.18
CA GLU A 870 -30.87 4.32 27.96
C GLU A 870 -31.28 5.42 26.97
N LEU A 871 -30.59 6.57 26.98
CA LEU A 871 -30.81 7.63 26.00
C LEU A 871 -30.25 7.26 24.63
N LYS A 872 -29.08 6.62 24.58
CA LYS A 872 -28.49 6.10 23.35
C LYS A 872 -29.45 5.15 22.62
N ASP A 873 -30.11 4.25 23.34
CA ASP A 873 -30.96 3.20 22.75
C ASP A 873 -32.27 3.74 22.17
N GLN A 874 -32.59 5.04 22.38
CA GLN A 874 -33.75 5.71 21.80
C GLN A 874 -33.49 6.28 20.38
N PHE A 875 -32.24 6.32 19.93
CA PHE A 875 -31.88 6.76 18.58
C PHE A 875 -31.84 5.59 17.59
N LEU A 876 -32.24 5.82 16.32
CA LEU A 876 -32.13 4.82 15.25
C LEU A 876 -30.66 4.53 14.89
N SER A 877 -29.79 5.51 15.05
CA SER A 877 -28.33 5.36 14.90
C SER A 877 -27.61 6.21 15.94
N PHE A 878 -26.62 5.63 16.61
CA PHE A 878 -25.81 6.29 17.63
C PHE A 878 -24.32 5.94 17.44
N GLN A 879 -23.47 6.96 17.42
CA GLN A 879 -22.02 6.81 17.45
C GLN A 879 -21.41 7.76 18.48
N ILE A 880 -20.50 7.25 19.32
CA ILE A 880 -19.68 8.06 20.23
C ILE A 880 -18.20 7.96 19.85
N CYS A 881 -17.52 9.10 19.73
CA CYS A 881 -16.10 9.17 19.38
C CYS A 881 -15.34 10.04 20.36
N HIS A 882 -14.12 9.61 20.70
CA HIS A 882 -13.17 10.47 21.39
C HIS A 882 -12.47 11.39 20.40
N VAL A 883 -12.38 12.68 20.71
CA VAL A 883 -11.63 13.69 19.93
C VAL A 883 -10.53 14.31 20.80
N GLU A 884 -9.51 14.90 20.18
CA GLU A 884 -8.51 15.65 20.94
C GLU A 884 -9.10 16.99 21.41
N ARG A 885 -8.61 17.52 22.53
CA ARG A 885 -9.16 18.72 23.19
C ARG A 885 -9.22 19.95 22.28
N GLU A 886 -8.29 20.07 21.33
CA GLU A 886 -8.27 21.14 20.34
C GLU A 886 -9.51 21.16 19.42
N TYR A 887 -10.16 20.01 19.23
CA TYR A 887 -11.39 19.87 18.44
C TYR A 887 -12.68 19.93 19.29
N ASN A 888 -12.59 20.14 20.61
CA ASN A 888 -13.73 20.19 21.53
C ASN A 888 -13.87 21.55 22.26
N THR A 889 -13.24 22.61 21.73
CA THR A 889 -13.08 23.91 22.40
C THR A 889 -14.40 24.63 22.67
N GLU A 890 -15.41 24.48 21.80
CA GLU A 890 -16.70 25.14 21.99
C GLU A 890 -17.51 24.49 23.12
N ALA A 891 -17.47 23.16 23.25
CA ALA A 891 -18.09 22.44 24.36
C ALA A 891 -17.36 22.71 25.69
N ASP A 892 -16.02 22.78 25.68
CA ASP A 892 -15.20 23.20 26.84
C ASP A 892 -15.59 24.61 27.31
N ALA A 893 -15.78 25.55 26.38
CA ALA A 893 -16.23 26.89 26.69
C ALA A 893 -17.64 26.89 27.33
N GLN A 894 -18.57 26.09 26.79
CA GLN A 894 -19.91 25.95 27.39
C GLN A 894 -19.86 25.33 28.79
N ALA A 895 -19.00 24.32 29.01
CA ALA A 895 -18.82 23.69 30.32
C ALA A 895 -18.26 24.67 31.35
N ASN A 896 -17.26 25.47 30.96
CA ASN A 896 -16.68 26.52 31.80
C ASN A 896 -17.69 27.62 32.17
N LEU A 897 -18.55 28.02 31.23
CA LEU A 897 -19.67 28.93 31.50
C LEU A 897 -20.69 28.29 32.45
N GLY A 898 -20.95 26.99 32.31
CA GLY A 898 -21.84 26.21 33.17
C GLY A 898 -21.44 26.20 34.65
N ILE A 899 -20.14 26.36 34.98
CA ILE A 899 -19.65 26.41 36.38
C ILE A 899 -20.32 27.53 37.19
N HIS A 900 -20.66 28.63 36.51
CA HIS A 900 -21.24 29.82 37.11
C HIS A 900 -22.76 29.74 37.32
N LEU A 901 -23.40 28.68 36.83
CA LEU A 901 -24.84 28.45 36.99
C LEU A 901 -25.16 27.76 38.33
N LYS A 902 -26.40 27.90 38.81
CA LYS A 902 -26.86 27.16 39.99
C LYS A 902 -26.96 25.67 39.66
N ASN A 903 -26.81 24.81 40.66
CA ASN A 903 -26.92 23.37 40.47
C ASN A 903 -28.30 23.00 39.86
N GLY A 904 -28.28 22.32 38.72
CA GLY A 904 -29.45 21.92 37.93
C GLY A 904 -30.02 22.99 37.00
N GLU A 905 -29.43 24.19 36.95
CA GLU A 905 -29.84 25.25 36.02
C GLU A 905 -29.26 24.97 34.63
N ILE A 906 -30.13 24.93 33.61
CA ILE A 906 -29.78 24.69 32.22
C ILE A 906 -30.05 25.95 31.41
N GLN A 907 -29.07 26.40 30.63
CA GLN A 907 -29.24 27.46 29.65
C GLN A 907 -29.02 26.93 28.24
N VAL A 908 -29.82 27.43 27.30
CA VAL A 908 -29.78 27.07 25.89
C VAL A 908 -29.69 28.34 25.06
N GLU A 909 -28.70 28.39 24.18
CA GLU A 909 -28.50 29.44 23.20
C GLU A 909 -28.62 28.82 21.80
N CYS A 910 -29.30 29.50 20.88
CA CYS A 910 -29.57 28.99 19.54
C CYS A 910 -29.18 30.03 18.50
N ASP A 911 -28.24 29.67 17.62
CA ASP A 911 -27.91 30.46 16.44
C ASP A 911 -28.57 29.80 15.22
N MET A 912 -29.39 30.57 14.49
CA MET A 912 -29.81 30.20 13.14
C MET A 912 -28.84 30.85 12.16
N LYS A 913 -28.21 30.04 11.30
CA LYS A 913 -27.33 30.53 10.23
C LYS A 913 -28.10 30.75 8.93
#